data_AF-A0A847XYA9-F1
#
_entry.id   AF-A0A847XYA9-F1
#
_cell.length_a   1.000
_cell.length_b   1.000
_cell.length_c   1.000
_cell.angle_alpha   90.00
_cell.angle_beta   90.00
_cell.angle_gamma   90.00
#
_symmetry.space_group_name_H-M   'P 1'
#
loop_
_entity.id
_entity.type
_entity.pdbx_description
1 polymer ?
#
loop_
_entity_poly.entity_id
_entity_poly.type
_entity_poly.pdbx_seq_one_letter_code
_entity_poly.pdbx_strand_id
1 'polypeptide(L)'
;MRHINGREGGALNPRSLSDRLNDWLRKPWVFPVMLGICMVFAYGLQINLLGFYWDDWEDIFLYRLNSPVEFLKYFMYDRPTTVWVYLAFFPLLGDDPLKWQIFNLLLRYLSLLGLWWTLCQVWPKRCYETGWLVLLLAVFPGFFQQTIAVTYSRHFIALALFSLSLVLTTLSFRYPRRYGWLTLLAAICSFAQMMTIEYFVGLEIIRPVLIWVLIRDTFPKKSRAFWKTLQWWIPYLIPLIGFFTWRFLIFQTVPGTEDPNGVVNMTLLRQDPAGMVLHLIQNVIQDCLYMLVFIWTNTIEADEIDLASKAVWFGWVMGAFAAISAGIVLSREKEEIEPEPKEKKRFVRDWLFLGGISVLAGGLPVWITERQVIVGQWSDRFTLGPMIGIAMILVTLISLLGYRRLQKTVVLGLLMALAISTQIRTVNRYRLNWDIQRDYYWQFFWRVPAMKPGTALFGTKMPFGLIGDYSVSYAINSIYAPDMTAQHIPYWFFSSMRAYGNDIPDFIPGLPVSYTIRNLKFTGSTSNGIVPNYKAGQACVRILRPEDEFSPLISSSEARLAQISNLEQILRENPDPRISPESIFGPEPEHNWCYYYEKADLARQFGDWAEIASLKDQAEEKGLSPAVGMEYEPFIEGLAQNGDWEEAYKVSVKANELTENMGKTLCADWKRLETAAEKSGAQAGKWIEKIRTELQCE
;
A
#
# COMPACT_ATOMS: atom_id res chain seq x y z
N MET A 1 47.05 -56.96 45.18
CA MET A 1 45.87 -57.84 45.27
C MET A 1 44.79 -57.28 44.34
N ARG A 2 44.33 -58.11 43.40
CA ARG A 2 43.27 -57.80 42.43
C ARG A 2 41.94 -57.66 43.17
N HIS A 3 41.14 -56.66 42.80
CA HIS A 3 39.69 -56.84 42.73
C HIS A 3 39.14 -56.10 41.51
N ILE A 4 38.69 -56.92 40.56
CA ILE A 4 37.87 -56.60 39.40
C ILE A 4 36.42 -56.65 39.88
N ASN A 5 35.61 -55.65 39.48
CA ASN A 5 34.15 -55.67 39.35
C ASN A 5 33.71 -54.24 38.99
N GLY A 6 32.91 -53.93 37.97
CA GLY A 6 32.36 -54.67 36.85
C GLY A 6 31.96 -53.60 35.81
N ARG A 7 32.18 -53.89 34.53
CA ARG A 7 31.66 -53.06 33.43
C ARG A 7 30.16 -53.37 33.29
N GLU A 8 29.32 -52.49 33.81
CA GLU A 8 27.95 -52.40 33.30
C GLU A 8 27.98 -51.63 31.99
N GLY A 9 27.72 -52.36 30.90
CA GLY A 9 27.41 -51.78 29.61
C GLY A 9 26.09 -51.02 29.71
N GLY A 10 26.18 -49.70 29.89
CA GLY A 10 25.04 -48.80 29.71
C GLY A 10 24.58 -48.87 28.26
N ALA A 11 23.52 -49.63 28.01
CA ALA A 11 22.77 -49.57 26.76
C ALA A 11 22.35 -48.12 26.54
N LEU A 12 22.81 -47.51 25.44
CA LEU A 12 22.33 -46.22 24.96
C LEU A 12 20.83 -46.34 24.66
N ASN A 13 20.01 -45.95 25.63
CA ASN A 13 18.57 -45.91 25.50
C ASN A 13 18.23 -45.03 24.27
N PRO A 14 17.55 -45.53 23.23
CA PRO A 14 17.24 -44.72 22.06
C PRO A 14 16.34 -43.57 22.49
N ARG A 15 16.86 -42.33 22.43
CA ARG A 15 16.08 -41.12 22.75
C ARG A 15 14.73 -41.19 22.06
N SER A 16 13.66 -41.02 22.82
CA SER A 16 12.29 -41.02 22.33
C SER A 16 12.14 -39.99 21.21
N LEU A 17 11.24 -40.23 20.23
CA LEU A 17 10.95 -39.29 19.16
C LEU A 17 10.58 -37.89 19.71
N SER A 18 9.88 -37.86 20.85
CA SER A 18 9.53 -36.63 21.58
C SER A 18 10.74 -35.86 22.09
N ASP A 19 11.77 -36.53 22.61
CA ASP A 19 12.97 -35.86 23.11
C ASP A 19 13.79 -35.26 21.97
N ARG A 20 13.88 -35.97 20.85
CA ARG A 20 14.56 -35.47 19.65
C ARG A 20 13.84 -34.25 19.05
N LEU A 21 12.50 -34.28 19.00
CA LEU A 21 11.69 -33.15 18.54
C LEU A 21 11.84 -31.94 19.47
N ASN A 22 11.84 -32.15 20.79
CA ASN A 22 12.04 -31.10 21.78
C ASN A 22 13.42 -30.45 21.67
N ASP A 23 14.48 -31.24 21.48
CA ASP A 23 15.84 -30.73 21.27
C ASP A 23 15.93 -29.92 19.96
N TRP A 24 15.22 -30.36 18.92
CA TRP A 24 15.18 -29.67 17.63
C TRP A 24 14.46 -28.33 17.72
N LEU A 25 13.28 -28.27 18.32
CA LEU A 25 12.47 -27.04 18.49
C LEU A 25 13.17 -25.97 19.34
N ARG A 26 14.17 -26.34 20.14
CA ARG A 26 14.96 -25.43 20.99
C ARG A 26 16.16 -24.82 20.29
N LYS A 27 16.42 -25.16 19.02
CA LYS A 27 17.56 -24.59 18.30
C LYS A 27 17.36 -23.08 18.06
N PRO A 28 18.43 -22.28 18.11
CA PRO A 28 18.33 -20.81 18.04
C PRO A 28 17.78 -20.28 16.71
N TRP A 29 17.80 -21.09 15.64
CA TRP A 29 17.27 -20.72 14.33
C TRP A 29 15.77 -21.01 14.15
N VAL A 30 15.13 -21.75 15.08
CA VAL A 30 13.71 -22.12 14.96
C VAL A 30 12.81 -20.90 15.05
N PHE A 31 13.04 -19.99 16.01
CA PHE A 31 12.26 -18.76 16.11
C PHE A 31 12.42 -17.85 14.87
N PRO A 32 13.63 -17.56 14.37
CA PRO A 32 13.81 -16.84 13.11
C PRO A 32 13.03 -17.43 11.92
N VAL A 33 13.01 -18.77 11.78
CA VAL A 33 12.25 -19.44 10.72
C VAL A 33 10.75 -19.29 10.95
N MET A 34 10.27 -19.47 12.18
CA MET A 34 8.87 -19.30 12.53
C MET A 34 8.38 -17.86 12.28
N LEU A 35 9.18 -16.84 12.61
CA LEU A 35 8.89 -15.45 12.30
C LEU A 35 8.73 -15.25 10.78
N GLY A 36 9.65 -15.83 9.99
CA GLY A 36 9.56 -15.81 8.53
C GLY A 36 8.29 -16.48 8.01
N ILE A 37 7.95 -17.67 8.52
CA ILE A 37 6.72 -18.38 8.16
C ILE A 37 5.47 -17.55 8.51
N CYS A 38 5.43 -16.93 9.68
CA CYS A 38 4.33 -16.06 10.09
C CYS A 38 4.13 -14.90 9.09
N MET A 39 5.21 -14.23 8.70
CA MET A 39 5.17 -13.14 7.72
C MET A 39 4.80 -13.63 6.31
N VAL A 40 5.29 -14.81 5.90
CA VAL A 40 4.89 -15.42 4.63
C VAL A 40 3.41 -15.75 4.63
N PHE A 41 2.84 -16.27 5.70
CA PHE A 41 1.41 -16.53 5.79
C PHE A 41 0.57 -15.26 5.73
N ALA A 42 0.99 -14.20 6.43
CA ALA A 42 0.26 -12.94 6.44
C ALA A 42 0.36 -12.17 5.11
N TYR A 43 1.52 -12.21 4.43
CA TYR A 43 1.83 -11.29 3.33
C TYR A 43 2.40 -11.97 2.07
N GLY A 44 3.09 -13.09 2.23
CA GLY A 44 3.87 -13.72 1.16
C GLY A 44 3.09 -14.66 0.24
N LEU A 45 1.96 -15.23 0.68
CA LEU A 45 1.24 -16.26 -0.10
C LEU A 45 0.63 -15.73 -1.40
N GLN A 46 0.30 -14.44 -1.46
CA GLN A 46 -0.30 -13.79 -2.64
C GLN A 46 0.65 -12.77 -3.31
N ILE A 47 1.94 -12.79 -2.95
CA ILE A 47 2.89 -11.72 -3.28
C ILE A 47 3.12 -11.54 -4.79
N ASN A 48 2.98 -12.60 -5.57
CA ASN A 48 3.09 -12.61 -7.04
C ASN A 48 1.85 -12.09 -7.76
N LEU A 49 0.78 -11.78 -7.02
CA LEU A 49 -0.48 -11.25 -7.55
C LEU A 49 -0.69 -9.78 -7.14
N LEU A 50 0.33 -9.16 -6.54
CA LEU A 50 0.32 -7.77 -6.10
C LEU A 50 1.04 -6.89 -7.12
N GLY A 51 0.68 -5.60 -7.13
CA GLY A 51 1.31 -4.59 -7.99
C GLY A 51 1.77 -3.37 -7.23
N PHE A 52 1.55 -2.20 -7.84
CA PHE A 52 1.86 -0.88 -7.29
C PHE A 52 0.61 -0.17 -6.81
N TYR A 53 0.74 0.54 -5.69
CA TYR A 53 -0.39 1.19 -5.02
C TYR A 53 0.00 2.56 -4.49
N TRP A 54 -0.97 3.46 -4.36
CA TRP A 54 -0.80 4.78 -3.75
C TRP A 54 0.51 5.49 -4.17
N ASP A 55 1.40 5.75 -3.22
CA ASP A 55 2.68 6.44 -3.42
C ASP A 55 3.75 5.57 -4.10
N ASP A 56 3.53 4.25 -4.33
CA ASP A 56 4.49 3.45 -5.12
C ASP A 56 4.63 4.04 -6.53
N TRP A 57 3.52 4.54 -7.08
CA TRP A 57 3.47 5.15 -8.39
C TRP A 57 4.34 6.42 -8.50
N GLU A 58 4.52 7.16 -7.42
CA GLU A 58 5.44 8.31 -7.37
C GLU A 58 6.87 7.85 -7.66
N ASP A 59 7.33 6.86 -6.92
CA ASP A 59 8.71 6.37 -7.02
C ASP A 59 8.95 5.68 -8.39
N ILE A 60 7.98 4.92 -8.89
CA ILE A 60 8.04 4.27 -10.21
C ILE A 60 8.09 5.30 -11.33
N PHE A 61 7.24 6.33 -11.27
CA PHE A 61 7.23 7.41 -12.25
C PHE A 61 8.57 8.18 -12.26
N LEU A 62 9.08 8.53 -11.08
CA LEU A 62 10.34 9.25 -10.95
C LEU A 62 11.53 8.41 -11.44
N TYR A 63 11.52 7.09 -11.23
CA TYR A 63 12.51 6.20 -11.81
C TYR A 63 12.47 6.24 -13.35
N ARG A 64 11.27 6.22 -13.94
CA ARG A 64 11.07 6.28 -15.40
C ARG A 64 11.40 7.63 -16.04
N LEU A 65 11.51 8.71 -15.26
CA LEU A 65 12.11 9.97 -15.76
C LEU A 65 13.59 9.81 -16.16
N ASN A 66 14.26 8.72 -15.77
CA ASN A 66 15.68 8.45 -16.06
C ASN A 66 16.62 9.61 -15.67
N SER A 67 16.25 10.37 -14.63
CA SER A 67 17.00 11.53 -14.15
C SER A 67 17.13 11.52 -12.63
N PRO A 68 18.27 11.06 -12.08
CA PRO A 68 18.55 11.13 -10.65
C PRO A 68 18.46 12.55 -10.07
N VAL A 69 18.72 13.57 -10.91
CA VAL A 69 18.63 14.98 -10.52
C VAL A 69 17.18 15.40 -10.31
N GLU A 70 16.27 15.06 -11.22
CA GLU A 70 14.83 15.36 -11.05
C GLU A 70 14.21 14.53 -9.93
N PHE A 71 14.66 13.27 -9.76
CA PHE A 71 14.30 12.44 -8.61
C PHE A 71 14.69 13.12 -7.29
N LEU A 72 15.92 13.62 -7.18
CA LEU A 72 16.37 14.34 -5.99
C LEU A 72 15.56 15.62 -5.77
N LYS A 73 15.36 16.43 -6.81
CA LYS A 73 14.59 17.69 -6.74
C LYS A 73 13.17 17.47 -6.23
N TYR A 74 12.54 16.36 -6.63
CA TYR A 74 11.21 15.99 -6.17
C TYR A 74 11.16 15.81 -4.65
N PHE A 75 12.15 15.15 -4.06
CA PHE A 75 12.23 14.94 -2.61
C PHE A 75 12.88 16.09 -1.84
N MET A 76 13.54 17.06 -2.50
CA MET A 76 14.00 18.28 -1.83
C MET A 76 12.87 19.07 -1.17
N TYR A 77 11.63 18.85 -1.61
CA TYR A 77 10.44 19.46 -1.02
C TYR A 77 10.27 19.16 0.47
N ASP A 78 10.43 17.89 0.87
CA ASP A 78 10.15 17.45 2.26
C ASP A 78 11.24 16.54 2.86
N ARG A 79 11.85 15.65 2.08
CA ARG A 79 12.74 14.59 2.57
C ARG A 79 13.88 14.26 1.59
N PRO A 80 14.81 15.19 1.30
CA PRO A 80 15.85 15.00 0.28
C PRO A 80 16.76 13.80 0.54
N THR A 81 16.97 13.47 1.80
CA THR A 81 17.86 12.38 2.20
C THR A 81 17.25 11.01 2.00
N THR A 82 15.92 10.85 1.94
CA THR A 82 15.27 9.56 1.65
C THR A 82 15.72 8.94 0.31
N VAL A 83 16.10 9.78 -0.66
CA VAL A 83 16.38 9.40 -2.05
C VAL A 83 17.45 8.33 -2.20
N TRP A 84 18.38 8.21 -1.23
CA TRP A 84 19.44 7.20 -1.29
C TRP A 84 18.87 5.77 -1.39
N VAL A 85 17.71 5.50 -0.77
CA VAL A 85 17.03 4.20 -0.84
C VAL A 85 16.73 3.87 -2.30
N TYR A 86 16.07 4.80 -2.97
CA TYR A 86 15.64 4.61 -4.34
C TYR A 86 16.82 4.55 -5.31
N LEU A 87 17.79 5.45 -5.19
CA LEU A 87 18.99 5.42 -6.05
C LEU A 87 19.84 4.15 -5.88
N ALA A 88 19.84 3.55 -4.68
CA ALA A 88 20.57 2.31 -4.43
C ALA A 88 19.82 1.08 -4.95
N PHE A 89 18.49 1.03 -4.79
CA PHE A 89 17.72 -0.20 -5.01
C PHE A 89 16.97 -0.26 -6.35
N PHE A 90 16.61 0.86 -6.97
CA PHE A 90 16.02 0.82 -8.33
C PHE A 90 16.92 0.16 -9.38
N PRO A 91 18.26 0.38 -9.41
CA PRO A 91 19.13 -0.34 -10.34
C PRO A 91 19.13 -1.87 -10.15
N LEU A 92 18.73 -2.35 -8.97
CA LEU A 92 18.69 -3.78 -8.62
C LEU A 92 17.30 -4.40 -8.84
N LEU A 93 16.26 -3.66 -8.47
CA LEU A 93 14.87 -4.15 -8.45
C LEU A 93 14.09 -3.75 -9.72
N GLY A 94 14.49 -2.66 -10.38
CA GLY A 94 13.75 -2.06 -11.49
C GLY A 94 12.35 -1.63 -11.07
N ASP A 95 11.40 -1.75 -11.98
CA ASP A 95 9.98 -1.50 -11.81
C ASP A 95 9.15 -2.80 -11.76
N ASP A 96 9.76 -3.88 -11.28
CA ASP A 96 9.11 -5.18 -11.06
C ASP A 96 8.41 -5.22 -9.69
N PRO A 97 7.07 -5.33 -9.64
CA PRO A 97 6.35 -5.33 -8.37
C PRO A 97 6.76 -6.47 -7.43
N LEU A 98 6.98 -7.68 -7.95
CA LEU A 98 7.30 -8.85 -7.14
C LEU A 98 8.62 -8.65 -6.40
N LYS A 99 9.64 -8.11 -7.07
CA LYS A 99 10.94 -7.82 -6.45
C LYS A 99 10.80 -6.83 -5.30
N TRP A 100 10.02 -5.76 -5.49
CA TRP A 100 9.76 -4.77 -4.45
C TRP A 100 8.99 -5.35 -3.27
N GLN A 101 7.97 -6.16 -3.51
CA GLN A 101 7.21 -6.82 -2.45
C GLN A 101 8.10 -7.75 -1.60
N ILE A 102 8.93 -8.57 -2.25
CA ILE A 102 9.88 -9.47 -1.56
C ILE A 102 10.89 -8.66 -0.75
N PHE A 103 11.46 -7.61 -1.37
CA PHE A 103 12.42 -6.73 -0.71
C PHE A 103 11.82 -6.06 0.52
N ASN A 104 10.62 -5.51 0.40
CA ASN A 104 9.91 -4.84 1.48
C ASN A 104 9.61 -5.79 2.66
N LEU A 105 9.17 -7.02 2.34
CA LEU A 105 8.91 -8.06 3.34
C LEU A 105 10.20 -8.52 4.05
N LEU A 106 11.30 -8.66 3.30
CA LEU A 106 12.60 -9.00 3.84
C LEU A 106 13.13 -7.93 4.80
N LEU A 107 12.98 -6.65 4.46
CA LEU A 107 13.38 -5.54 5.32
C LEU A 107 12.63 -5.57 6.66
N ARG A 108 11.30 -5.75 6.62
CA ARG A 108 10.49 -5.89 7.83
C ARG A 108 10.88 -7.13 8.64
N TYR A 109 11.20 -8.24 7.97
CA TYR A 109 11.68 -9.45 8.64
C TYR A 109 13.01 -9.19 9.38
N LEU A 110 13.97 -8.59 8.70
CA LEU A 110 15.28 -8.26 9.28
C LEU A 110 15.15 -7.28 10.45
N SER A 111 14.25 -6.30 10.35
CA SER A 111 14.03 -5.35 11.43
C SER A 111 13.48 -6.00 12.69
N LEU A 112 12.53 -6.92 12.53
CA LEU A 112 11.92 -7.65 13.64
C LEU A 112 12.87 -8.70 14.23
N LEU A 113 13.68 -9.34 13.39
CA LEU A 113 14.71 -10.27 13.83
C LEU A 113 15.79 -9.58 14.67
N GLY A 114 16.23 -8.39 14.25
CA GLY A 114 17.19 -7.58 15.00
C GLY A 114 16.64 -7.14 16.36
N LEU A 115 15.35 -6.75 16.41
CA LEU A 115 14.66 -6.41 17.65
C LEU A 115 14.55 -7.63 18.59
N TRP A 116 14.08 -8.78 18.09
CA TRP A 116 14.01 -10.03 18.84
C TRP A 116 15.37 -10.37 19.45
N TRP A 117 16.42 -10.39 18.63
CA TRP A 117 17.76 -10.75 19.07
C TRP A 117 18.24 -9.83 20.19
N THR A 118 18.06 -8.51 20.02
CA THR A 118 18.45 -7.49 21.00
C THR A 118 17.75 -7.73 22.34
N LEU A 119 16.42 -7.88 22.32
CA LEU A 119 15.63 -8.07 23.54
C LEU A 119 15.96 -9.40 24.24
N CYS A 120 16.19 -10.48 23.49
CA CYS A 120 16.68 -11.75 24.05
C CYS A 120 18.09 -11.62 24.65
N GLN A 121 18.95 -10.73 24.14
CA GLN A 121 20.25 -10.48 24.77
C GLN A 121 20.15 -9.66 26.06
N VAL A 122 19.17 -8.76 26.14
CA VAL A 122 18.94 -7.87 27.30
C VAL A 122 18.16 -8.58 28.40
N TRP A 123 17.20 -9.43 28.05
CA TRP A 123 16.45 -10.29 28.98
C TRP A 123 16.49 -11.77 28.55
N PRO A 124 17.61 -12.49 28.75
CA PRO A 124 17.78 -13.88 28.30
C PRO A 124 16.77 -14.89 28.84
N LYS A 125 16.15 -14.58 29.99
CA LYS A 125 15.13 -15.43 30.65
C LYS A 125 13.70 -15.14 30.20
N ARG A 126 13.50 -14.18 29.29
CA ARG A 126 12.19 -13.66 28.87
C ARG A 126 12.02 -13.72 27.35
N CYS A 127 12.65 -14.72 26.74
CA CYS A 127 12.55 -14.97 25.30
C CYS A 127 11.13 -15.36 24.88
N TYR A 128 10.34 -15.95 25.78
CA TYR A 128 8.92 -16.26 25.56
C TYR A 128 8.11 -14.98 25.32
N GLU A 129 8.20 -14.00 26.23
CA GLU A 129 7.52 -12.72 26.09
C GLU A 129 8.04 -11.94 24.88
N THR A 130 9.35 -11.99 24.65
CA THR A 130 10.02 -11.35 23.49
C THR A 130 9.55 -11.95 22.15
N GLY A 131 9.38 -13.27 22.10
CA GLY A 131 8.91 -13.97 20.92
C GLY A 131 7.48 -13.57 20.57
N TRP A 132 6.58 -13.53 21.57
CA TRP A 132 5.21 -13.05 21.37
C TRP A 132 5.15 -11.58 20.96
N LEU A 133 5.95 -10.71 21.58
CA LEU A 133 6.05 -9.30 21.18
C LEU A 133 6.37 -9.17 19.68
N VAL A 134 7.39 -9.87 19.21
CA VAL A 134 7.86 -9.74 17.82
C VAL A 134 6.90 -10.39 16.83
N LEU A 135 6.25 -11.51 17.19
CA LEU A 135 5.18 -12.09 16.39
C LEU A 135 3.98 -11.16 16.24
N LEU A 136 3.55 -10.51 17.33
CA LEU A 136 2.46 -9.53 17.27
C LEU A 136 2.84 -8.29 16.45
N LEU A 137 4.10 -7.84 16.52
CA LEU A 137 4.60 -6.75 15.65
C LEU A 137 4.65 -7.16 14.18
N ALA A 138 4.95 -8.43 13.89
CA ALA A 138 4.98 -8.96 12.54
C ALA A 138 3.62 -8.86 11.85
N VAL A 139 2.52 -8.95 12.60
CA VAL A 139 1.16 -8.97 12.06
C VAL A 139 0.28 -7.85 12.63
N PHE A 140 0.89 -6.81 13.20
CA PHE A 140 0.23 -5.77 13.99
C PHE A 140 -1.04 -5.21 13.29
N PRO A 141 -2.25 -5.38 13.87
CA PRO A 141 -3.51 -5.05 13.20
C PRO A 141 -3.82 -3.55 13.18
N GLY A 142 -2.84 -2.69 13.47
CA GLY A 142 -2.92 -1.24 13.31
C GLY A 142 -2.11 -0.71 12.13
N PHE A 143 -1.51 -1.58 11.32
CA PHE A 143 -0.75 -1.23 10.12
C PHE A 143 -1.16 -2.12 8.94
N PHE A 144 -1.66 -1.52 7.86
CA PHE A 144 -2.28 -2.21 6.73
C PHE A 144 -1.58 -1.94 5.39
N GLN A 145 -0.49 -1.18 5.40
CA GLN A 145 0.18 -0.69 4.19
C GLN A 145 1.43 -1.51 3.81
N GLN A 146 1.54 -2.76 4.26
CA GLN A 146 2.66 -3.66 3.91
C GLN A 146 2.80 -3.84 2.38
N THR A 147 1.68 -3.84 1.68
CA THR A 147 1.59 -4.07 0.24
C THR A 147 2.01 -2.85 -0.60
N ILE A 148 2.13 -1.66 0.00
CA ILE A 148 2.61 -0.45 -0.68
C ILE A 148 4.17 -0.49 -0.65
N ALA A 149 4.73 -1.37 -1.46
CA ALA A 149 6.06 -1.93 -1.20
C ALA A 149 7.22 -0.98 -1.49
N VAL A 150 7.10 -0.14 -2.52
CA VAL A 150 8.15 0.79 -2.92
C VAL A 150 8.24 1.91 -1.89
N THR A 151 7.10 2.52 -1.53
CA THR A 151 7.04 3.62 -0.56
C THR A 151 7.38 3.18 0.86
N TYR A 152 7.02 1.96 1.27
CA TYR A 152 7.37 1.46 2.61
C TYR A 152 8.75 0.83 2.70
N SER A 153 9.44 0.61 1.57
CA SER A 153 10.83 0.13 1.59
C SER A 153 11.74 1.10 2.37
N ARG A 154 11.59 2.42 2.19
CA ARG A 154 12.32 3.43 2.99
C ARG A 154 11.99 3.37 4.48
N HIS A 155 10.74 3.08 4.84
CA HIS A 155 10.32 2.94 6.24
C HIS A 155 10.95 1.69 6.86
N PHE A 156 10.84 0.54 6.20
CA PHE A 156 11.39 -0.71 6.74
C PHE A 156 12.92 -0.78 6.65
N ILE A 157 13.57 -0.10 5.71
CA ILE A 157 15.03 0.12 5.74
C ILE A 157 15.42 0.92 6.98
N ALA A 158 14.74 2.02 7.26
CA ALA A 158 15.02 2.81 8.46
C ALA A 158 14.81 1.97 9.73
N LEU A 159 13.72 1.20 9.81
CA LEU A 159 13.46 0.31 10.94
C LEU A 159 14.50 -0.82 11.04
N ALA A 160 14.95 -1.38 9.92
CA ALA A 160 16.01 -2.39 9.88
C ALA A 160 17.35 -1.82 10.35
N LEU A 161 17.73 -0.63 9.88
CA LEU A 161 18.92 0.10 10.33
C LEU A 161 18.85 0.47 11.82
N PHE A 162 17.68 0.88 12.32
CA PHE A 162 17.45 1.10 13.74
C PHE A 162 17.68 -0.19 14.54
N SER A 163 17.05 -1.30 14.13
CA SER A 163 17.21 -2.59 14.80
C SER A 163 18.66 -3.10 14.77
N LEU A 164 19.35 -2.94 13.63
CA LEU A 164 20.76 -3.31 13.47
C LEU A 164 21.64 -2.47 14.38
N SER A 165 21.34 -1.17 14.50
CA SER A 165 22.02 -0.29 15.45
C SER A 165 21.87 -0.79 16.89
N LEU A 166 20.70 -1.27 17.30
CA LEU A 166 20.49 -1.85 18.64
C LEU A 166 21.26 -3.18 18.82
N VAL A 167 21.29 -4.03 17.79
CA VAL A 167 22.07 -5.27 17.76
C VAL A 167 23.55 -4.95 17.99
N LEU A 168 24.11 -4.02 17.20
CA LEU A 168 25.51 -3.60 17.28
C LEU A 168 25.85 -2.96 18.63
N THR A 169 24.96 -2.13 19.19
CA THR A 169 25.12 -1.61 20.56
C THR A 169 25.25 -2.74 21.56
N THR A 170 24.37 -3.74 21.51
CA THR A 170 24.42 -4.87 22.45
C THR A 170 25.68 -5.72 22.26
N LEU A 171 26.09 -5.96 21.00
CA LEU A 171 27.35 -6.65 20.68
C LEU A 171 28.57 -5.90 21.22
N SER A 172 28.56 -4.56 21.21
CA SER A 172 29.69 -3.75 21.72
C SER A 172 29.97 -4.02 23.21
N PHE A 173 28.93 -4.29 23.99
CA PHE A 173 29.06 -4.65 25.42
C PHE A 173 29.50 -6.10 25.63
N ARG A 174 29.09 -7.02 24.74
CA ARG A 174 29.50 -8.43 24.82
C ARG A 174 30.93 -8.67 24.36
N TYR A 175 31.44 -7.84 23.45
CA TYR A 175 32.78 -7.95 22.91
C TYR A 175 33.59 -6.67 23.15
N PRO A 176 34.10 -6.44 24.39
CA PRO A 176 34.80 -5.21 24.74
C PRO A 176 36.00 -4.86 23.84
N ARG A 177 36.71 -5.87 23.32
CA ARG A 177 37.83 -5.69 22.37
C ARG A 177 37.40 -5.04 21.05
N ARG A 178 36.11 -5.11 20.72
CA ARG A 178 35.49 -4.64 19.47
C ARG A 178 34.60 -3.42 19.71
N TYR A 179 34.59 -2.88 20.93
CA TYR A 179 33.68 -1.82 21.36
C TYR A 179 33.70 -0.61 20.43
N GLY A 180 34.90 -0.12 20.06
CA GLY A 180 35.05 1.09 19.25
C GLY A 180 34.40 0.98 17.88
N TRP A 181 34.74 -0.05 17.09
CA TRP A 181 34.17 -0.20 15.75
C TRP A 181 32.70 -0.59 15.78
N LEU A 182 32.26 -1.45 16.72
CA LEU A 182 30.85 -1.81 16.84
C LEU A 182 29.99 -0.60 17.21
N THR A 183 30.49 0.26 18.09
CA THR A 183 29.82 1.51 18.47
C THR A 183 29.78 2.49 17.31
N LEU A 184 30.87 2.60 16.54
CA LEU A 184 30.91 3.44 15.33
C LEU A 184 29.88 2.97 14.30
N LEU A 185 29.85 1.67 13.97
CA LEU A 185 28.86 1.14 13.04
C LEU A 185 27.43 1.31 13.56
N ALA A 186 27.20 1.10 14.86
CA ALA A 186 25.90 1.32 15.47
C ALA A 186 25.46 2.79 15.36
N ALA A 187 26.38 3.75 15.56
CA ALA A 187 26.13 5.17 15.38
C ALA A 187 25.86 5.53 13.91
N ILE A 188 26.58 4.93 12.95
CA ILE A 188 26.33 5.12 11.51
C ILE A 188 24.94 4.60 11.14
N CYS A 189 24.55 3.39 11.58
CA CYS A 189 23.22 2.86 11.33
C CYS A 189 22.12 3.71 11.97
N SER A 190 22.36 4.23 13.20
CA SER A 190 21.45 5.15 13.88
C SER A 190 21.31 6.48 13.13
N PHE A 191 22.41 7.04 12.62
CA PHE A 191 22.34 8.24 11.78
C PHE A 191 21.58 7.98 10.48
N ALA A 192 21.92 6.89 9.78
CA ALA A 192 21.31 6.54 8.51
C ALA A 192 19.80 6.31 8.64
N GLN A 193 19.31 5.67 9.70
CA GLN A 193 17.86 5.50 9.87
C GLN A 193 17.13 6.83 10.05
N MET A 194 17.66 7.73 10.89
CA MET A 194 17.03 9.05 11.14
C MET A 194 17.05 9.92 9.88
N MET A 195 18.14 9.87 9.11
CA MET A 195 18.25 10.59 7.85
C MET A 195 17.41 9.95 6.73
N THR A 196 17.00 8.69 6.86
CA THR A 196 16.13 8.05 5.85
C THR A 196 14.70 8.50 6.02
N ILE A 197 14.17 8.46 7.26
CA ILE A 197 12.84 8.97 7.59
C ILE A 197 12.73 9.22 9.11
N GLU A 198 12.03 10.28 9.48
CA GLU A 198 11.94 10.77 10.86
C GLU A 198 11.08 9.91 11.80
N TYR A 199 10.32 8.94 11.28
CA TYR A 199 9.31 8.16 12.04
C TYR A 199 9.87 7.48 13.30
N PHE A 200 11.13 7.04 13.26
CA PHE A 200 11.73 6.26 14.33
C PHE A 200 12.73 7.07 15.17
N VAL A 201 12.90 8.37 14.90
CA VAL A 201 13.89 9.23 15.60
C VAL A 201 13.69 9.19 17.11
N GLY A 202 12.45 9.27 17.59
CA GLY A 202 12.16 9.30 19.02
C GLY A 202 12.49 7.97 19.71
N LEU A 203 12.45 6.84 18.99
CA LEU A 203 12.78 5.53 19.56
C LEU A 203 14.26 5.39 19.96
N GLU A 204 15.15 6.30 19.56
CA GLU A 204 16.54 6.32 20.05
C GLU A 204 16.63 6.45 21.58
N ILE A 205 15.60 6.99 22.24
CA ILE A 205 15.53 7.07 23.71
C ILE A 205 15.40 5.70 24.40
N ILE A 206 15.05 4.64 23.65
CA ILE A 206 15.03 3.27 24.16
C ILE A 206 16.45 2.79 24.50
N ARG A 207 17.44 3.24 23.73
CA ARG A 207 18.83 2.80 23.85
C ARG A 207 19.43 2.97 25.25
N PRO A 208 19.35 4.14 25.92
CA PRO A 208 19.84 4.26 27.29
C PRO A 208 19.10 3.33 28.27
N VAL A 209 17.82 3.03 28.06
CA VAL A 209 17.08 2.06 28.88
C VAL A 209 17.65 0.64 28.71
N LEU A 210 17.94 0.24 27.47
CA LEU A 210 18.57 -1.06 27.18
C LEU A 210 19.97 -1.16 27.79
N ILE A 211 20.80 -0.12 27.64
CA ILE A 211 22.14 -0.05 28.23
C ILE A 211 22.05 -0.16 29.76
N TRP A 212 21.13 0.59 30.37
CA TRP A 212 20.90 0.51 31.81
C TRP A 212 20.58 -0.91 32.26
N VAL A 213 19.69 -1.61 31.56
CA VAL A 213 19.31 -3.00 31.91
C VAL A 213 20.51 -3.94 31.82
N LEU A 214 21.38 -3.78 30.81
CA LEU A 214 22.57 -4.61 30.61
C LEU A 214 23.62 -4.43 31.71
N ILE A 215 23.75 -3.23 32.29
CA ILE A 215 24.94 -2.86 33.11
C ILE A 215 24.59 -2.58 34.58
N ARG A 216 23.31 -2.40 34.91
CA ARG A 216 22.88 -2.04 36.28
C ARG A 216 23.29 -3.04 37.35
N ASP A 217 23.49 -4.31 36.99
CA ASP A 217 23.90 -5.37 37.91
C ASP A 217 25.43 -5.57 37.93
N THR A 218 26.18 -4.91 37.04
CA THR A 218 27.66 -4.97 37.01
C THR A 218 28.32 -3.96 37.95
N PHE A 219 27.58 -2.95 38.42
CA PHE A 219 28.11 -1.91 39.31
C PHE A 219 27.50 -2.00 40.73
N PRO A 220 28.31 -1.87 41.81
CA PRO A 220 27.81 -1.95 43.18
C PRO A 220 26.81 -0.83 43.56
N LYS A 221 27.00 0.37 43.00
CA LYS A 221 26.14 1.54 43.25
C LYS A 221 25.32 1.86 42.00
N LYS A 222 24.00 1.95 42.16
CA LYS A 222 23.06 2.32 41.08
C LYS A 222 23.36 3.68 40.44
N SER A 223 23.81 4.66 41.24
CA SER A 223 24.22 5.97 40.72
C SER A 223 25.38 5.87 39.73
N ARG A 224 26.35 4.98 40.00
CA ARG A 224 27.48 4.74 39.09
C ARG A 224 27.02 4.09 37.79
N ALA A 225 26.11 3.11 37.85
CA ALA A 225 25.51 2.53 36.66
C ALA A 225 24.75 3.56 35.82
N PHE A 226 24.09 4.53 36.47
CA PHE A 226 23.29 5.55 35.79
C PHE A 226 24.20 6.48 34.98
N TRP A 227 25.24 7.03 35.61
CA TRP A 227 26.22 7.86 34.92
C TRP A 227 26.98 7.11 33.82
N LYS A 228 27.27 5.82 34.03
CA LYS A 228 27.89 4.97 32.99
C LYS A 228 26.95 4.72 31.81
N THR A 229 25.66 4.57 32.06
CA THR A 229 24.64 4.47 31.01
C THR A 229 24.65 5.72 30.14
N LEU A 230 24.61 6.91 30.76
CA LEU A 230 24.68 8.18 30.03
C LEU A 230 25.99 8.33 29.26
N GLN A 231 27.14 8.02 29.88
CA GLN A 231 28.44 8.09 29.23
C GLN A 231 28.51 7.18 27.99
N TRP A 232 27.96 5.98 28.07
CA TRP A 232 27.95 5.01 26.97
C TRP A 232 26.86 5.29 25.93
N TRP A 233 25.92 6.19 26.23
CA TRP A 233 24.94 6.68 25.27
C TRP A 233 25.46 7.86 24.42
N ILE A 234 26.48 8.60 24.91
CA ILE A 234 27.07 9.77 24.20
C ILE A 234 27.37 9.50 22.71
N PRO A 235 27.98 8.36 22.30
CA PRO A 235 28.26 8.10 20.89
C PRO A 235 27.02 8.13 19.97
N TYR A 236 25.84 7.85 20.54
CA TYR A 236 24.55 7.85 19.85
C TYR A 236 23.81 9.18 19.98
N LEU A 237 24.18 10.03 20.95
CA LEU A 237 23.70 11.41 21.01
C LEU A 237 24.25 12.25 19.87
N ILE A 238 25.48 11.98 19.41
CA ILE A 238 26.09 12.70 18.29
C ILE A 238 25.23 12.62 17.01
N PRO A 239 24.85 11.42 16.51
CA PRO A 239 23.99 11.34 15.33
C PRO A 239 22.59 11.89 15.58
N LEU A 240 22.04 11.78 16.80
CA LEU A 240 20.73 12.34 17.14
C LEU A 240 20.75 13.89 17.10
N ILE A 241 21.77 14.51 17.68
CA ILE A 241 22.00 15.96 17.60
C ILE A 241 22.24 16.37 16.15
N GLY A 242 23.01 15.56 15.39
CA GLY A 242 23.23 15.78 13.97
C GLY A 242 21.93 15.82 13.17
N PHE A 243 21.03 14.86 13.40
CA PHE A 243 19.71 14.84 12.79
C PHE A 243 18.89 16.09 13.16
N PHE A 244 18.81 16.45 14.45
CA PHE A 244 18.03 17.61 14.87
C PHE A 244 18.61 18.93 14.35
N THR A 245 19.93 19.06 14.31
CA THR A 245 20.63 20.19 13.71
C THR A 245 20.28 20.28 12.23
N TRP A 246 20.34 19.16 11.51
CA TRP A 246 19.95 19.12 10.11
C TRP A 246 18.47 19.49 9.92
N ARG A 247 17.53 18.83 10.61
CA ARG A 247 16.08 18.98 10.41
C ARG A 247 15.56 20.36 10.80
N PHE A 248 16.07 20.96 11.87
CA PHE A 248 15.53 22.20 12.42
C PHE A 248 16.37 23.46 12.18
N LEU A 249 17.67 23.32 11.88
CA LEU A 249 18.57 24.47 11.67
C LEU A 249 19.09 24.59 10.24
N ILE A 250 19.27 23.49 9.52
CA ILE A 250 19.87 23.47 8.18
C ILE A 250 18.80 23.29 7.09
N PHE A 251 17.85 22.39 7.29
CA PHE A 251 16.80 22.10 6.32
C PHE A 251 15.90 23.32 6.16
N GLN A 252 15.74 23.74 4.91
CA GLN A 252 14.85 24.81 4.51
C GLN A 252 13.93 24.23 3.44
N THR A 253 12.63 24.48 3.57
CA THR A 253 11.67 24.13 2.52
C THR A 253 11.97 24.92 1.26
N VAL A 254 11.44 24.43 0.13
CA VAL A 254 11.52 25.16 -1.13
C VAL A 254 10.87 26.55 -0.94
N PRO A 255 11.51 27.65 -1.40
CA PRO A 255 10.99 28.99 -1.22
C PRO A 255 9.53 29.11 -1.68
N GLY A 256 8.69 29.72 -0.83
CA GLY A 256 7.26 29.90 -1.10
C GLY A 256 6.37 28.71 -0.74
N THR A 257 6.90 27.68 -0.05
CA THR A 257 6.13 26.50 0.36
C THR A 257 6.28 26.23 1.86
N GLU A 258 5.19 25.78 2.49
CA GLU A 258 5.19 25.36 3.89
C GLU A 258 5.68 23.93 4.03
N ASP A 259 6.33 23.62 5.16
CA ASP A 259 6.77 22.26 5.45
C ASP A 259 5.54 21.37 5.71
N PRO A 260 5.25 20.37 4.86
CA PRO A 260 4.09 19.50 5.07
C PRO A 260 4.22 18.66 6.35
N ASN A 261 5.42 18.53 6.91
CA ASN A 261 5.71 17.86 8.19
C ASN A 261 6.27 18.86 9.22
N GLY A 262 5.84 20.13 9.12
CA GLY A 262 6.15 21.17 10.08
C GLY A 262 5.66 20.82 11.49
N VAL A 263 6.41 21.26 12.50
CA VAL A 263 6.01 21.13 13.91
C VAL A 263 4.86 22.08 14.21
N VAL A 264 4.05 21.76 15.23
CA VAL A 264 2.93 22.50 15.81
C VAL A 264 2.90 23.96 15.40
N ASN A 265 1.74 24.39 14.90
CA ASN A 265 1.55 25.77 14.47
C ASN A 265 1.88 26.75 15.60
N MET A 266 3.03 27.42 15.46
CA MET A 266 3.58 28.31 16.47
C MET A 266 2.69 29.53 16.72
N THR A 267 1.83 29.89 15.77
CA THR A 267 0.84 30.95 15.91
C THR A 267 -0.28 30.52 16.85
N LEU A 268 -0.85 29.32 16.63
CA LEU A 268 -1.87 28.72 17.50
C LEU A 268 -1.31 28.48 18.92
N LEU A 269 -0.08 27.98 19.03
CA LEU A 269 0.57 27.75 20.32
C LEU A 269 0.78 29.05 21.12
N ARG A 270 1.05 30.18 20.46
CA ARG A 270 1.20 31.49 21.12
C ARG A 270 -0.14 32.10 21.54
N GLN A 271 -1.21 31.81 20.81
CA GLN A 271 -2.55 32.33 21.07
C GLN A 271 -3.25 31.57 22.20
N ASP A 272 -3.19 30.24 22.19
CA ASP A 272 -3.79 29.38 23.21
C ASP A 272 -2.86 28.21 23.58
N PRO A 273 -1.82 28.46 24.40
CA PRO A 273 -0.87 27.42 24.78
C PRO A 273 -1.52 26.31 25.61
N ALA A 274 -2.52 26.63 26.44
CA ALA A 274 -3.20 25.64 27.27
C ALA A 274 -4.10 24.73 26.42
N GLY A 275 -4.89 25.30 25.50
CA GLY A 275 -5.71 24.54 24.58
C GLY A 275 -4.89 23.66 23.66
N MET A 276 -3.75 24.14 23.15
CA MET A 276 -2.86 23.32 22.31
C MET A 276 -2.26 22.14 23.08
N VAL A 277 -1.80 22.35 24.31
CA VAL A 277 -1.29 21.26 25.16
C VAL A 277 -2.40 20.25 25.46
N LEU A 278 -3.61 20.72 25.77
CA LEU A 278 -4.76 19.85 26.00
C LEU A 278 -5.12 19.04 24.74
N HIS A 279 -5.09 19.67 23.57
CA HIS A 279 -5.33 19.02 22.29
C HIS A 279 -4.29 17.93 22.00
N LEU A 280 -2.99 18.21 22.20
CA LEU A 280 -1.94 17.20 22.03
C LEU A 280 -2.09 16.03 23.01
N ILE A 281 -2.42 16.30 24.27
CA ILE A 281 -2.70 15.26 25.27
C ILE A 281 -3.91 14.41 24.84
N GLN A 282 -4.97 15.06 24.36
CA GLN A 282 -6.14 14.36 23.84
C GLN A 282 -5.75 13.45 22.67
N ASN A 283 -4.95 13.92 21.73
CA ASN A 283 -4.50 13.13 20.58
C ASN A 283 -3.69 11.91 21.03
N VAL A 284 -2.77 12.10 21.97
CA VAL A 284 -1.98 11.00 22.57
C VAL A 284 -2.90 9.96 23.21
N ILE A 285 -3.88 10.40 24.02
CA ILE A 285 -4.80 9.48 24.70
C ILE A 285 -5.66 8.71 23.70
N GLN A 286 -6.24 9.40 22.71
CA GLN A 286 -7.08 8.78 21.67
C GLN A 286 -6.29 7.73 20.89
N ASP A 287 -5.09 8.07 20.42
CA ASP A 287 -4.25 7.15 19.66
C ASP A 287 -3.78 5.97 20.52
N CYS A 288 -3.42 6.20 21.79
CA CYS A 288 -3.05 5.12 22.71
C CYS A 288 -4.20 4.15 22.97
N LEU A 289 -5.41 4.66 23.22
CA LEU A 289 -6.61 3.84 23.41
C LEU A 289 -6.95 3.05 22.14
N TYR A 290 -6.85 3.71 20.98
CA TYR A 290 -7.06 3.08 19.69
C TYR A 290 -6.08 1.92 19.44
N MET A 291 -4.78 2.15 19.61
CA MET A 291 -3.77 1.12 19.38
C MET A 291 -3.74 0.01 20.46
N LEU A 292 -4.15 0.27 21.70
CA LEU A 292 -4.19 -0.74 22.75
C LEU A 292 -5.46 -1.61 22.71
N VAL A 293 -6.59 -1.04 22.30
CA VAL A 293 -7.91 -1.69 22.39
C VAL A 293 -8.54 -1.84 21.02
N PHE A 294 -8.85 -0.73 20.34
CA PHE A 294 -9.73 -0.74 19.18
C PHE A 294 -9.15 -1.48 17.96
N ILE A 295 -7.85 -1.39 17.68
CA ILE A 295 -7.26 -2.14 16.56
C ILE A 295 -7.40 -3.65 16.72
N TRP A 296 -7.47 -4.15 17.96
CA TRP A 296 -7.62 -5.58 18.23
C TRP A 296 -9.09 -6.00 18.11
N THR A 297 -10.02 -5.15 18.56
CA THR A 297 -11.46 -5.42 18.40
C THR A 297 -11.90 -5.34 16.94
N ASN A 298 -11.31 -4.44 16.15
CA ASN A 298 -11.61 -4.27 14.73
C ASN A 298 -11.15 -5.46 13.87
N THR A 299 -10.43 -6.44 14.45
CA THR A 299 -10.16 -7.70 13.76
C THR A 299 -11.40 -8.60 13.62
N ILE A 300 -12.49 -8.28 14.32
CA ILE A 300 -13.75 -9.03 14.34
C ILE A 300 -14.94 -8.08 14.05
N GLU A 301 -14.85 -7.30 12.99
CA GLU A 301 -15.98 -6.47 12.51
C GLU A 301 -17.08 -7.37 11.94
N ALA A 302 -18.31 -7.17 12.40
CA ALA A 302 -19.42 -8.08 12.13
C ALA A 302 -19.85 -8.10 10.65
N ASP A 303 -19.79 -6.94 9.99
CA ASP A 303 -20.08 -6.76 8.57
C ASP A 303 -18.99 -7.33 7.65
N GLU A 304 -17.80 -7.58 8.18
CA GLU A 304 -16.69 -8.21 7.46
C GLU A 304 -16.70 -9.76 7.53
N ILE A 305 -17.58 -10.36 8.34
CA ILE A 305 -17.70 -11.82 8.47
C ILE A 305 -18.60 -12.35 7.35
N ASP A 306 -17.96 -12.70 6.22
CA ASP A 306 -18.59 -13.39 5.11
C ASP A 306 -18.16 -14.88 5.08
N LEU A 307 -19.07 -15.77 5.45
CA LEU A 307 -18.81 -17.23 5.45
C LEU A 307 -18.71 -17.83 4.04
N ALA A 308 -19.16 -17.12 3.00
CA ALA A 308 -18.95 -17.51 1.61
C ALA A 308 -17.56 -17.11 1.11
N SER A 309 -16.88 -16.18 1.78
CA SER A 309 -15.56 -15.71 1.39
C SER A 309 -14.47 -16.74 1.68
N LYS A 310 -13.88 -17.28 0.62
CA LYS A 310 -12.71 -18.18 0.70
C LYS A 310 -11.52 -17.50 1.40
N ALA A 311 -11.36 -16.19 1.23
CA ALA A 311 -10.27 -15.43 1.85
C ALA A 311 -10.42 -15.36 3.39
N VAL A 312 -11.65 -15.27 3.90
CA VAL A 312 -11.92 -15.28 5.35
C VAL A 312 -11.56 -16.64 5.94
N TRP A 313 -12.04 -17.73 5.36
CA TRP A 313 -11.69 -19.10 5.80
C TRP A 313 -10.20 -19.37 5.75
N PHE A 314 -9.56 -18.98 4.65
CA PHE A 314 -8.11 -19.09 4.51
C PHE A 314 -7.37 -18.30 5.58
N GLY A 315 -7.81 -17.07 5.86
CA GLY A 315 -7.28 -16.22 6.93
C GLY A 315 -7.35 -16.88 8.31
N TRP A 316 -8.51 -17.44 8.67
CA TRP A 316 -8.71 -18.12 9.96
C TRP A 316 -7.88 -19.40 10.08
N VAL A 317 -7.84 -20.24 9.03
CA VAL A 317 -7.07 -21.49 9.05
C VAL A 317 -5.58 -21.21 9.16
N MET A 318 -5.06 -20.30 8.35
CA MET A 318 -3.64 -19.92 8.39
C MET A 318 -3.27 -19.22 9.70
N GLY A 319 -4.15 -18.35 10.20
CA GLY A 319 -3.98 -17.71 11.51
C GLY A 319 -3.95 -18.71 12.66
N ALA A 320 -4.89 -19.66 12.70
CA ALA A 320 -4.93 -20.72 13.71
C ALA A 320 -3.68 -21.61 13.63
N PHE A 321 -3.28 -22.03 12.43
CA PHE A 321 -2.09 -22.85 12.24
C PHE A 321 -0.81 -22.13 12.68
N ALA A 322 -0.66 -20.85 12.34
CA ALA A 322 0.46 -20.02 12.79
C ALA A 322 0.48 -19.85 14.31
N ALA A 323 -0.68 -19.58 14.92
CA ALA A 323 -0.81 -19.41 16.37
C ALA A 323 -0.50 -20.70 17.14
N ILE A 324 -0.98 -21.85 16.67
CA ILE A 324 -0.67 -23.16 17.26
C ILE A 324 0.83 -23.44 17.13
N SER A 325 1.41 -23.21 15.95
CA SER A 325 2.85 -23.40 15.71
C SER A 325 3.69 -22.51 16.63
N ALA A 326 3.31 -21.22 16.77
CA ALA A 326 3.94 -20.29 17.68
C ALA A 326 3.82 -20.71 19.14
N GLY A 327 2.63 -21.16 19.56
CA GLY A 327 2.40 -21.70 20.89
C GLY A 327 3.27 -22.92 21.19
N ILE A 328 3.42 -23.84 20.24
CA ILE A 328 4.29 -25.02 20.39
C ILE A 328 5.76 -24.61 20.49
N VAL A 329 6.25 -23.74 19.61
CA VAL A 329 7.67 -23.33 19.62
C VAL A 329 8.00 -22.56 20.91
N LEU A 330 7.20 -21.56 21.26
CA LEU A 330 7.48 -20.68 22.39
C LEU A 330 7.21 -21.33 23.74
N SER A 331 6.27 -22.29 23.84
CA SER A 331 6.05 -23.03 25.10
C SER A 331 7.18 -23.98 25.47
N ARG A 332 8.05 -24.35 24.51
CA ARG A 332 9.17 -25.28 24.71
C ARG A 332 10.45 -24.63 25.18
N GLU A 333 10.53 -23.29 25.16
CA GLU A 333 11.60 -22.57 25.84
C GLU A 333 11.60 -22.96 27.32
N LYS A 334 12.79 -23.24 27.85
CA LYS A 334 12.96 -23.71 29.24
C LYS A 334 12.14 -22.82 30.16
N GLU A 335 11.15 -23.43 30.81
CA GLU A 335 10.57 -22.86 32.01
C GLU A 335 11.69 -22.94 33.05
N GLU A 336 12.49 -21.88 33.15
CA GLU A 336 13.35 -21.75 34.31
C GLU A 336 12.45 -21.78 35.54
N ILE A 337 12.93 -22.43 36.61
CA ILE A 337 12.30 -22.45 37.94
C ILE A 337 11.63 -21.09 38.18
N GLU A 338 10.35 -21.09 38.56
CA GLU A 338 9.54 -19.87 38.67
C GLU A 338 10.40 -18.70 39.14
N PRO A 339 10.64 -17.68 38.28
CA PRO A 339 11.60 -16.63 38.60
C PRO A 339 11.16 -15.98 39.89
N GLU A 340 12.13 -15.70 40.77
CA GLU A 340 11.84 -15.13 42.08
C GLU A 340 10.84 -13.97 41.95
N PRO A 341 9.89 -13.81 42.89
CA PRO A 341 8.87 -12.75 42.81
C PRO A 341 9.45 -11.36 42.54
N LYS A 342 10.68 -11.12 43.02
CA LYS A 342 11.45 -9.89 42.81
C LYS A 342 11.92 -9.71 41.36
N GLU A 343 12.40 -10.77 40.70
CA GLU A 343 12.83 -10.77 39.31
C GLU A 343 11.64 -10.57 38.37
N LYS A 344 10.50 -11.22 38.65
CA LYS A 344 9.24 -11.01 37.92
C LYS A 344 8.75 -9.56 38.03
N LYS A 345 8.70 -8.99 39.23
CA LYS A 345 8.32 -7.58 39.45
C LYS A 345 9.27 -6.62 38.72
N ARG A 346 10.58 -6.93 38.71
CA ARG A 346 11.59 -6.13 38.01
C ARG A 346 11.37 -6.13 36.50
N PHE A 347 11.16 -7.31 35.91
CA PHE A 347 10.86 -7.46 34.48
C PHE A 347 9.62 -6.65 34.07
N VAL A 348 8.49 -6.84 34.77
CA VAL A 348 7.25 -6.11 34.49
C VAL A 348 7.48 -4.60 34.51
N ARG A 349 8.15 -4.09 35.55
CA ARG A 349 8.42 -2.64 35.66
C ARG A 349 9.28 -2.15 34.50
N ASP A 350 10.33 -2.90 34.16
CA ASP A 350 11.23 -2.51 33.08
C ASP A 350 10.49 -2.48 31.72
N TRP A 351 9.64 -3.47 31.44
CA TRP A 351 8.86 -3.56 30.20
C TRP A 351 7.70 -2.56 30.13
N LEU A 352 6.99 -2.29 31.22
CA LEU A 352 5.98 -1.23 31.24
C LEU A 352 6.61 0.15 31.05
N PHE A 353 7.75 0.41 31.69
CA PHE A 353 8.47 1.67 31.54
C PHE A 353 9.02 1.83 30.12
N LEU A 354 9.69 0.80 29.59
CA LEU A 354 10.20 0.81 28.24
C LEU A 354 9.06 0.92 27.22
N GLY A 355 7.98 0.15 27.39
CA GLY A 355 6.81 0.20 26.54
C GLY A 355 6.16 1.57 26.51
N GLY A 356 5.91 2.17 27.69
CA GLY A 356 5.34 3.52 27.79
C GLY A 356 6.22 4.59 27.14
N ILE A 357 7.54 4.56 27.39
CA ILE A 357 8.48 5.47 26.71
C ILE A 357 8.50 5.23 25.21
N SER A 358 8.44 3.98 24.75
CA SER A 358 8.44 3.65 23.32
C SER A 358 7.17 4.16 22.61
N VAL A 359 6.01 4.08 23.26
CA VAL A 359 4.76 4.68 22.75
C VAL A 359 4.91 6.19 22.64
N LEU A 360 5.33 6.85 23.73
CA LEU A 360 5.40 8.30 23.76
C LEU A 360 6.44 8.84 22.78
N ALA A 361 7.65 8.26 22.79
CA ALA A 361 8.74 8.71 21.95
C ALA A 361 8.54 8.30 20.48
N GLY A 362 7.96 7.13 20.21
CA GLY A 362 7.63 6.69 18.86
C GLY A 362 6.46 7.45 18.23
N GLY A 363 5.48 7.89 19.04
CA GLY A 363 4.36 8.71 18.58
C GLY A 363 4.69 10.20 18.46
N LEU A 364 5.70 10.68 19.20
CA LEU A 364 6.07 12.10 19.25
C LEU A 364 6.26 12.74 17.86
N PRO A 365 7.02 12.15 16.90
CA PRO A 365 7.20 12.76 15.57
C PRO A 365 5.89 12.99 14.80
N VAL A 366 4.85 12.22 15.11
CA VAL A 366 3.52 12.37 14.48
C VAL A 366 2.70 13.42 15.22
N TRP A 367 2.54 13.29 16.53
CA TRP A 367 1.67 14.18 17.30
C TRP A 367 2.11 15.64 17.28
N ILE A 368 3.43 15.89 17.24
CA ILE A 368 3.95 17.26 17.12
C ILE A 368 3.68 17.88 15.75
N THR A 369 3.16 17.13 14.78
CA THR A 369 2.72 17.64 13.47
C THR A 369 1.20 17.76 13.39
N GLU A 370 0.51 17.68 14.53
CA GLU A 370 -0.97 17.72 14.65
C GLU A 370 -1.67 16.57 13.90
N ARG A 371 -0.92 15.50 13.59
CA ARG A 371 -1.44 14.28 12.96
C ARG A 371 -1.81 13.25 14.00
N GLN A 372 -2.72 12.35 13.62
CA GLN A 372 -3.24 11.29 14.48
C GLN A 372 -3.35 9.98 13.71
N VAL A 373 -3.31 8.87 14.44
CA VAL A 373 -3.49 7.52 13.86
C VAL A 373 -4.91 7.32 13.33
N ILE A 374 -5.90 7.96 13.95
CA ILE A 374 -7.33 7.75 13.65
C ILE A 374 -7.91 8.66 12.56
N VAL A 375 -7.14 9.65 12.08
CA VAL A 375 -7.63 10.67 11.14
C VAL A 375 -6.99 10.51 9.76
N GLY A 376 -7.80 10.13 8.78
CA GLY A 376 -7.42 10.03 7.37
C GLY A 376 -7.33 8.60 6.86
N GLN A 377 -7.45 8.42 5.55
CA GLN A 377 -7.49 7.08 4.93
C GLN A 377 -6.17 6.29 5.10
N TRP A 378 -5.04 6.99 5.20
CA TRP A 378 -3.70 6.41 5.18
C TRP A 378 -2.94 6.61 6.49
N SER A 379 -3.65 6.94 7.58
CA SER A 379 -3.07 7.33 8.87
C SER A 379 -2.59 6.14 9.72
N ASP A 380 -2.96 4.91 9.37
CA ASP A 380 -2.50 3.69 10.07
C ASP A 380 -0.97 3.56 10.07
N ARG A 381 -0.28 4.20 9.11
CA ARG A 381 1.19 4.32 9.07
C ARG A 381 1.79 4.99 10.29
N PHE A 382 1.05 5.85 10.97
CA PHE A 382 1.51 6.54 12.16
C PHE A 382 1.61 5.60 13.38
N THR A 383 1.13 4.36 13.27
CA THR A 383 1.37 3.33 14.28
C THR A 383 2.80 2.77 14.26
N LEU A 384 3.55 2.92 13.17
CA LEU A 384 4.88 2.30 13.00
C LEU A 384 5.89 2.67 14.09
N GLY A 385 5.87 3.91 14.57
CA GLY A 385 6.68 4.34 15.71
C GLY A 385 6.21 3.71 17.03
N PRO A 386 4.98 4.00 17.49
CA PRO A 386 4.48 3.55 18.80
C PRO A 386 4.21 2.04 18.91
N MET A 387 4.05 1.28 17.80
CA MET A 387 3.64 -0.13 17.84
C MET A 387 4.53 -1.01 18.74
N ILE A 388 5.85 -0.75 18.78
CA ILE A 388 6.80 -1.49 19.63
C ILE A 388 6.40 -1.37 21.10
N GLY A 389 6.05 -0.15 21.52
CA GLY A 389 5.62 0.13 22.89
C GLY A 389 4.25 -0.47 23.20
N ILE A 390 3.28 -0.35 22.28
CA ILE A 390 1.93 -0.90 22.43
C ILE A 390 1.98 -2.42 22.60
N ALA A 391 2.67 -3.13 21.71
CA ALA A 391 2.77 -4.58 21.78
C ALA A 391 3.51 -5.03 23.06
N MET A 392 4.52 -4.27 23.51
CA MET A 392 5.23 -4.57 24.76
C MET A 392 4.34 -4.41 25.99
N ILE A 393 3.54 -3.34 26.03
CA ILE A 393 2.54 -3.12 27.09
C ILE A 393 1.51 -4.24 27.08
N LEU A 394 0.95 -4.59 25.91
CA LEU A 394 -0.05 -5.64 25.76
C LEU A 394 0.43 -7.00 26.27
N VAL A 395 1.62 -7.45 25.85
CA VAL A 395 2.23 -8.70 26.33
C VAL A 395 2.47 -8.66 27.84
N THR A 396 2.86 -7.50 28.37
CA THR A 396 3.08 -7.33 29.82
C THR A 396 1.78 -7.37 30.61
N LEU A 397 0.71 -6.72 30.12
CA LEU A 397 -0.62 -6.74 30.74
C LEU A 397 -1.18 -8.17 30.80
N ILE A 398 -1.09 -8.93 29.71
CA ILE A 398 -1.49 -10.35 29.69
C ILE A 398 -0.63 -11.18 30.66
N SER A 399 0.65 -10.83 30.79
CA SER A 399 1.55 -11.49 31.74
C SER A 399 1.20 -11.23 33.21
N LEU A 400 0.50 -10.13 33.50
CA LEU A 400 0.04 -9.72 34.83
C LEU A 400 -1.26 -10.38 35.28
N LEU A 401 -2.08 -10.92 34.37
CA LEU A 401 -3.38 -11.54 34.68
C LEU A 401 -3.31 -12.84 35.51
N GLY A 402 -2.13 -13.23 36.01
CA GLY A 402 -1.96 -14.45 36.82
C GLY A 402 -2.15 -15.76 36.06
N TYR A 403 -2.40 -15.70 34.75
CA TYR A 403 -2.61 -16.86 33.89
C TYR A 403 -1.42 -17.82 33.86
N ARG A 404 -1.73 -19.12 33.72
CA ARG A 404 -0.73 -20.16 33.42
C ARG A 404 -0.13 -19.91 32.03
N ARG A 405 1.06 -20.44 31.76
CA ARG A 405 1.75 -20.25 30.48
C ARG A 405 0.89 -20.64 29.28
N LEU A 406 0.17 -21.76 29.36
CA LEU A 406 -0.77 -22.20 28.31
C LEU A 406 -1.88 -21.16 28.07
N GLN A 407 -2.51 -20.64 29.12
CA GLN A 407 -3.57 -19.62 29.00
C GLN A 407 -3.04 -18.33 28.34
N LYS A 408 -1.83 -17.88 28.72
CA LYS A 408 -1.17 -16.74 28.07
C LYS A 408 -0.92 -17.01 26.59
N THR A 409 -0.41 -18.20 26.26
CA THR A 409 -0.18 -18.66 24.88
C THR A 409 -1.48 -18.68 24.08
N VAL A 410 -2.60 -19.13 24.67
CA VAL A 410 -3.91 -19.14 24.00
C VAL A 410 -4.40 -17.71 23.71
N VAL A 411 -4.32 -16.80 24.69
CA VAL A 411 -4.75 -15.40 24.50
C VAL A 411 -3.89 -14.70 23.44
N LEU A 412 -2.56 -14.79 23.55
CA LEU A 412 -1.64 -14.18 22.59
C LEU A 412 -1.75 -14.83 21.19
N GLY A 413 -1.95 -16.15 21.15
CA GLY A 413 -2.19 -16.90 19.93
C GLY A 413 -3.50 -16.50 19.24
N LEU A 414 -4.57 -16.27 20.00
CA LEU A 414 -5.84 -15.78 19.45
C LEU A 414 -5.67 -14.38 18.84
N LEU A 415 -5.03 -13.46 19.55
CA LEU A 415 -4.73 -12.11 19.03
C LEU A 415 -3.90 -12.19 17.74
N MET A 416 -2.87 -13.05 17.72
CA MET A 416 -2.03 -13.29 16.54
C MET A 416 -2.84 -13.90 15.38
N ALA A 417 -3.71 -14.88 15.64
CA ALA A 417 -4.52 -15.54 14.61
C ALA A 417 -5.50 -14.56 13.95
N LEU A 418 -6.18 -13.75 14.76
CA LEU A 418 -7.09 -12.71 14.28
C LEU A 418 -6.34 -11.66 13.46
N ALA A 419 -5.19 -11.19 13.96
CA ALA A 419 -4.35 -10.24 13.25
C ALA A 419 -3.85 -10.80 11.91
N ILE A 420 -3.38 -12.06 11.84
CA ILE A 420 -3.02 -12.73 10.58
C ILE A 420 -4.20 -12.76 9.61
N SER A 421 -5.40 -13.12 10.08
CA SER A 421 -6.60 -13.13 9.26
C SER A 421 -6.90 -11.75 8.67
N THR A 422 -6.81 -10.69 9.47
CA THR A 422 -7.00 -9.31 8.99
C THR A 422 -5.94 -8.91 7.96
N GLN A 423 -4.68 -9.28 8.18
CA GLN A 423 -3.60 -8.99 7.23
C GLN A 423 -3.79 -9.74 5.90
N ILE A 424 -4.18 -11.01 5.92
CA ILE A 424 -4.50 -11.79 4.71
C ILE A 424 -5.66 -11.16 3.93
N ARG A 425 -6.75 -10.78 4.63
CA ARG A 425 -7.90 -10.12 3.99
C ARG A 425 -7.51 -8.78 3.38
N THR A 426 -6.65 -8.02 4.07
CA THR A 426 -6.10 -6.75 3.58
C THR A 426 -5.28 -6.98 2.31
N VAL A 427 -4.34 -7.93 2.32
CA VAL A 427 -3.53 -8.27 1.14
C VAL A 427 -4.41 -8.69 -0.03
N ASN A 428 -5.46 -9.50 0.22
CA ASN A 428 -6.39 -9.89 -0.82
C ASN A 428 -7.19 -8.70 -1.39
N ARG A 429 -7.50 -7.68 -0.58
CA ARG A 429 -8.12 -6.42 -1.06
C ARG A 429 -7.19 -5.67 -2.03
N TYR A 430 -5.90 -5.59 -1.71
CA TYR A 430 -4.90 -5.02 -2.63
C TYR A 430 -4.71 -5.87 -3.90
N ARG A 431 -4.74 -7.20 -3.78
CA ARG A 431 -4.70 -8.12 -4.93
C ARG A 431 -5.87 -7.87 -5.89
N LEU A 432 -7.09 -7.83 -5.38
CA LEU A 432 -8.29 -7.54 -6.18
C LEU A 432 -8.21 -6.15 -6.82
N ASN A 433 -7.69 -5.16 -6.09
CA ASN A 433 -7.50 -3.83 -6.65
C ASN A 433 -6.48 -3.83 -7.80
N TRP A 434 -5.40 -4.61 -7.70
CA TRP A 434 -4.43 -4.74 -8.79
C TRP A 434 -5.04 -5.38 -10.04
N ASP A 435 -5.91 -6.38 -9.88
CA ASP A 435 -6.66 -6.96 -11.01
C ASP A 435 -7.52 -5.87 -11.70
N ILE A 436 -8.19 -5.01 -10.93
CA ILE A 436 -8.98 -3.88 -11.46
C ILE A 436 -8.08 -2.84 -12.16
N GLN A 437 -6.91 -2.54 -11.60
CA GLN A 437 -5.94 -1.63 -12.25
C GLN A 437 -5.52 -2.18 -13.60
N ARG A 438 -5.10 -3.46 -13.66
CA ARG A 438 -4.70 -4.12 -14.90
C ARG A 438 -5.81 -4.11 -15.94
N ASP A 439 -7.03 -4.45 -15.51
CA ASP A 439 -8.21 -4.43 -16.37
C ASP A 439 -8.46 -3.02 -16.95
N TYR A 440 -8.47 -1.99 -16.12
CA TYR A 440 -8.62 -0.60 -16.54
C TYR A 440 -7.55 -0.16 -17.55
N TYR A 441 -6.27 -0.37 -17.24
CA TYR A 441 -5.18 0.13 -18.09
C TYR A 441 -5.07 -0.62 -19.42
N TRP A 442 -5.38 -1.92 -19.45
CA TRP A 442 -5.45 -2.68 -20.70
C TRP A 442 -6.63 -2.25 -21.57
N GLN A 443 -7.84 -2.13 -21.00
CA GLN A 443 -9.00 -1.63 -21.75
C GLN A 443 -8.78 -0.20 -22.25
N PHE A 444 -8.28 0.69 -21.39
CA PHE A 444 -7.93 2.04 -21.79
C PHE A 444 -6.91 2.05 -22.93
N PHE A 445 -5.89 1.19 -22.89
CA PHE A 445 -4.89 1.07 -23.95
C PHE A 445 -5.46 0.56 -25.28
N TRP A 446 -6.37 -0.43 -25.25
CA TRP A 446 -7.07 -0.89 -26.46
C TRP A 446 -7.90 0.21 -27.10
N ARG A 447 -8.57 1.03 -26.27
CA ARG A 447 -9.42 2.15 -26.70
C ARG A 447 -8.64 3.39 -27.13
N VAL A 448 -7.50 3.62 -26.50
CA VAL A 448 -6.65 4.80 -26.68
C VAL A 448 -5.22 4.34 -26.95
N PRO A 449 -4.87 3.86 -28.15
CA PRO A 449 -3.54 3.31 -28.41
C PRO A 449 -2.41 4.35 -28.28
N ALA A 450 -2.68 5.60 -28.62
CA ALA A 450 -1.82 6.75 -28.37
C ALA A 450 -2.63 8.03 -28.15
N MET A 451 -1.99 9.03 -27.53
CA MET A 451 -2.58 10.34 -27.24
C MET A 451 -1.64 11.46 -27.67
N LYS A 452 -2.20 12.64 -27.96
CA LYS A 452 -1.41 13.86 -28.18
C LYS A 452 -0.91 14.42 -26.83
N PRO A 453 0.34 14.91 -26.72
CA PRO A 453 0.81 15.58 -25.50
C PRO A 453 -0.04 16.79 -25.10
N GLY A 454 -0.16 17.03 -23.79
CA GLY A 454 -1.04 18.06 -23.22
C GLY A 454 -2.49 17.59 -23.01
N THR A 455 -2.74 16.28 -23.09
CA THR A 455 -4.08 15.70 -22.91
C THR A 455 -4.41 15.59 -21.42
N ALA A 456 -5.53 16.19 -21.01
CA ALA A 456 -6.09 16.03 -19.68
C ALA A 456 -7.11 14.87 -19.65
N LEU A 457 -7.02 14.00 -18.65
CA LEU A 457 -7.96 12.91 -18.41
C LEU A 457 -8.96 13.35 -17.33
N PHE A 458 -10.17 13.65 -17.73
CA PHE A 458 -11.22 14.15 -16.83
C PHE A 458 -12.11 12.99 -16.37
N GLY A 459 -11.76 12.38 -15.23
CA GLY A 459 -12.62 11.36 -14.61
C GLY A 459 -13.57 11.99 -13.59
N THR A 460 -14.86 11.68 -13.66
CA THR A 460 -15.83 12.15 -12.64
C THR A 460 -15.41 11.72 -11.22
N LYS A 461 -14.90 10.50 -11.09
CA LYS A 461 -14.37 9.92 -9.86
C LYS A 461 -13.12 9.10 -10.16
N MET A 462 -12.44 8.65 -9.10
CA MET A 462 -11.33 7.71 -9.23
C MET A 462 -11.79 6.41 -9.92
N PRO A 463 -11.03 5.89 -10.92
CA PRO A 463 -11.40 4.67 -11.63
C PRO A 463 -11.32 3.41 -10.73
N PHE A 464 -10.51 3.46 -9.68
CA PHE A 464 -10.37 2.39 -8.69
C PHE A 464 -9.83 2.96 -7.36
N GLY A 465 -9.96 2.17 -6.29
CA GLY A 465 -9.53 2.55 -4.93
C GLY A 465 -8.03 2.34 -4.67
N LEU A 466 -7.63 2.55 -3.41
CA LEU A 466 -6.26 2.32 -2.89
C LEU A 466 -5.13 3.10 -3.59
N ILE A 467 -5.47 4.17 -4.29
CA ILE A 467 -4.54 5.07 -4.98
C ILE A 467 -4.94 6.54 -4.80
N GLY A 468 -4.01 7.47 -5.08
CA GLY A 468 -4.30 8.89 -5.22
C GLY A 468 -4.63 9.27 -6.66
N ASP A 469 -5.19 10.46 -6.89
CA ASP A 469 -5.44 11.00 -8.24
C ASP A 469 -4.15 11.11 -9.06
N TYR A 470 -3.09 11.65 -8.46
CA TYR A 470 -1.75 11.71 -9.07
C TYR A 470 -1.20 10.33 -9.46
N SER A 471 -1.55 9.26 -8.75
CA SER A 471 -1.10 7.90 -9.07
C SER A 471 -1.60 7.46 -10.45
N VAL A 472 -2.82 7.88 -10.85
CA VAL A 472 -3.35 7.58 -12.20
C VAL A 472 -2.53 8.30 -13.25
N SER A 473 -2.20 9.58 -13.03
CA SER A 473 -1.33 10.36 -13.92
C SER A 473 0.04 9.69 -14.07
N TYR A 474 0.65 9.28 -12.96
CA TYR A 474 1.95 8.63 -12.94
C TYR A 474 1.94 7.30 -13.71
N ALA A 475 0.92 6.47 -13.52
CA ALA A 475 0.76 5.23 -14.28
C ALA A 475 0.55 5.48 -15.78
N ILE A 476 -0.35 6.41 -16.16
CA ILE A 476 -0.61 6.75 -17.56
C ILE A 476 0.67 7.23 -18.25
N ASN A 477 1.40 8.16 -17.66
CA ASN A 477 2.65 8.64 -18.28
C ASN A 477 3.72 7.54 -18.34
N SER A 478 3.74 6.63 -17.36
CA SER A 478 4.64 5.47 -17.39
C SER A 478 4.36 4.51 -18.55
N ILE A 479 3.12 4.48 -19.08
CA ILE A 479 2.73 3.74 -20.29
C ILE A 479 3.00 4.58 -21.55
N TYR A 480 2.49 5.81 -21.60
CA TYR A 480 2.35 6.59 -22.85
C TYR A 480 3.48 7.58 -23.14
N ALA A 481 4.39 7.83 -22.19
CA ALA A 481 5.35 8.93 -22.31
C ALA A 481 6.80 8.48 -22.03
N PRO A 482 7.42 7.66 -22.91
CA PRO A 482 8.78 7.16 -22.71
C PRO A 482 9.85 8.27 -22.68
N ASP A 483 9.57 9.41 -23.32
CA ASP A 483 10.49 10.55 -23.44
C ASP A 483 10.04 11.76 -22.57
N MET A 484 9.24 11.52 -21.53
CA MET A 484 8.75 12.58 -20.63
C MET A 484 9.88 13.28 -19.85
N THR A 485 9.62 14.53 -19.47
CA THR A 485 10.51 15.30 -18.59
C THR A 485 9.73 15.90 -17.42
N ALA A 486 10.41 16.20 -16.31
CA ALA A 486 9.77 16.78 -15.13
C ALA A 486 9.04 18.12 -15.42
N GLN A 487 9.57 18.91 -16.36
CA GLN A 487 8.98 20.21 -16.73
C GLN A 487 7.83 20.11 -17.73
N HIS A 488 7.67 18.95 -18.36
CA HIS A 488 6.67 18.74 -19.39
C HIS A 488 6.12 17.32 -19.27
N ILE A 489 5.22 17.12 -18.31
CA ILE A 489 4.45 15.89 -18.18
C ILE A 489 3.32 15.93 -19.23
N PRO A 490 3.24 14.97 -20.16
CA PRO A 490 2.27 15.04 -21.27
C PRO A 490 0.82 14.81 -20.87
N TYR A 491 0.55 14.02 -19.82
CA TYR A 491 -0.80 13.60 -19.46
C TYR A 491 -1.08 13.85 -17.98
N TRP A 492 -2.31 14.23 -17.65
CA TRP A 492 -2.70 14.34 -16.24
C TRP A 492 -4.16 13.98 -16.01
N PHE A 493 -4.39 13.16 -14.99
CA PHE A 493 -5.70 12.77 -14.53
C PHE A 493 -6.21 13.75 -13.47
N PHE A 494 -7.44 14.21 -13.68
CA PHE A 494 -8.18 15.01 -12.71
C PHE A 494 -9.39 14.22 -12.25
N SER A 495 -9.52 14.08 -10.92
CA SER A 495 -10.80 13.74 -10.30
C SER A 495 -11.71 14.97 -10.39
N SER A 496 -12.39 15.14 -11.53
CA SER A 496 -13.01 16.40 -11.97
C SER A 496 -13.95 17.01 -10.92
N MET A 497 -14.71 16.21 -10.18
CA MET A 497 -15.62 16.72 -9.15
C MET A 497 -14.89 17.35 -7.95
N ARG A 498 -13.66 16.92 -7.66
CA ARG A 498 -12.80 17.51 -6.62
C ARG A 498 -12.02 18.72 -7.14
N ALA A 499 -11.63 18.67 -8.41
CA ALA A 499 -10.83 19.70 -9.07
C ALA A 499 -11.66 20.91 -9.56
N TYR A 500 -12.98 20.76 -9.67
CA TYR A 500 -13.90 21.80 -10.13
C TYR A 500 -13.82 23.07 -9.27
N GLY A 501 -13.73 24.23 -9.93
CA GLY A 501 -13.57 25.55 -9.31
C GLY A 501 -12.14 25.86 -8.82
N ASN A 502 -11.22 24.88 -8.89
CA ASN A 502 -9.81 25.04 -8.56
C ASN A 502 -8.95 24.79 -9.81
N ASP A 503 -8.44 23.56 -9.97
CA ASP A 503 -7.57 23.20 -11.10
C ASP A 503 -8.34 23.13 -12.43
N ILE A 504 -9.65 22.86 -12.37
CA ILE A 504 -10.57 22.94 -13.51
C ILE A 504 -11.54 24.09 -13.25
N PRO A 505 -11.43 25.23 -13.97
CA PRO A 505 -12.27 26.38 -13.68
C PRO A 505 -13.75 26.12 -13.94
N ASP A 506 -14.08 25.47 -15.06
CA ASP A 506 -15.44 25.06 -15.44
C ASP A 506 -15.38 23.92 -16.49
N PHE A 507 -16.50 23.24 -16.74
CA PHE A 507 -16.64 22.20 -17.76
C PHE A 507 -17.10 22.78 -19.09
N ILE A 508 -16.39 23.80 -19.57
CA ILE A 508 -16.57 24.38 -20.91
C ILE A 508 -15.25 24.33 -21.69
N PRO A 509 -15.29 24.18 -23.03
CA PRO A 509 -14.08 24.17 -23.85
C PRO A 509 -13.27 25.48 -23.76
N GLY A 510 -11.96 25.39 -23.99
CA GLY A 510 -11.05 26.53 -24.16
C GLY A 510 -10.42 27.09 -22.89
N LEU A 511 -10.69 26.49 -21.72
CA LEU A 511 -10.14 26.95 -20.44
C LEU A 511 -8.77 26.30 -20.18
N PRO A 512 -7.79 27.05 -19.67
CA PRO A 512 -6.49 26.49 -19.31
C PRO A 512 -6.64 25.57 -18.11
N VAL A 513 -5.94 24.44 -18.14
CA VAL A 513 -5.84 23.49 -17.03
C VAL A 513 -4.37 23.20 -16.78
N SER A 514 -3.93 23.33 -15.55
CA SER A 514 -2.54 23.06 -15.18
C SER A 514 -2.49 22.45 -13.80
N TYR A 515 -1.55 21.53 -13.59
CA TYR A 515 -1.31 20.96 -12.28
C TYR A 515 0.18 20.97 -11.99
N THR A 516 0.56 21.30 -10.77
CA THR A 516 1.95 21.30 -10.33
C THR A 516 2.04 20.56 -9.01
N ILE A 517 2.91 19.55 -8.96
CA ILE A 517 3.24 18.84 -7.74
C ILE A 517 4.75 18.80 -7.60
N ARG A 518 5.28 19.50 -6.59
CA ARG A 518 6.73 19.65 -6.36
C ARG A 518 7.43 20.22 -7.61
N ASN A 519 8.39 19.52 -8.21
CA ASN A 519 9.09 19.92 -9.44
C ASN A 519 8.40 19.45 -10.73
N LEU A 520 7.27 18.75 -10.62
CA LEU A 520 6.54 18.20 -11.75
C LEU A 520 5.45 19.16 -12.21
N LYS A 521 5.35 19.36 -13.54
CA LYS A 521 4.37 20.27 -14.12
C LYS A 521 3.66 19.67 -15.33
N PHE A 522 2.32 19.77 -15.28
CA PHE A 522 1.43 19.51 -16.41
C PHE A 522 0.77 20.82 -16.86
N THR A 523 0.60 20.97 -18.18
CA THR A 523 -0.16 22.06 -18.80
C THR A 523 -0.99 21.54 -19.95
N GLY A 524 -2.28 21.88 -19.96
CA GLY A 524 -3.25 21.53 -20.99
C GLY A 524 -4.42 22.50 -21.01
N SER A 525 -5.55 22.07 -21.56
CA SER A 525 -6.80 22.83 -21.57
C SER A 525 -7.99 21.90 -21.54
N THR A 526 -9.17 22.42 -21.21
CA THR A 526 -10.43 21.68 -21.31
C THR A 526 -10.76 21.29 -22.76
N SER A 527 -10.21 22.00 -23.77
CA SER A 527 -10.31 21.58 -25.18
C SER A 527 -9.40 20.42 -25.55
N ASN A 528 -8.37 20.15 -24.75
CA ASN A 528 -7.47 19.02 -24.92
C ASN A 528 -7.80 17.89 -23.92
N GLY A 529 -9.06 17.79 -23.51
CA GLY A 529 -9.54 16.79 -22.58
C GLY A 529 -10.05 15.53 -23.25
N ILE A 530 -9.94 14.38 -22.58
CA ILE A 530 -10.82 13.24 -22.81
C ILE A 530 -11.43 12.79 -21.49
N VAL A 531 -12.61 12.18 -21.56
CA VAL A 531 -13.42 11.87 -20.36
C VAL A 531 -13.54 10.36 -20.20
N PRO A 532 -12.57 9.68 -19.57
CA PRO A 532 -12.69 8.25 -19.30
C PRO A 532 -13.72 7.98 -18.21
N ASN A 533 -14.60 7.03 -18.45
CA ASN A 533 -15.55 6.47 -17.51
C ASN A 533 -15.29 4.97 -17.36
N TYR A 534 -15.18 4.51 -16.11
CA TYR A 534 -14.95 3.10 -15.83
C TYR A 534 -15.75 2.68 -14.60
N LYS A 535 -16.45 1.55 -14.74
CA LYS A 535 -17.22 0.92 -13.67
C LYS A 535 -16.77 -0.53 -13.53
N ALA A 536 -15.72 -0.71 -12.72
CA ALA A 536 -15.08 -2.01 -12.51
C ALA A 536 -16.09 -3.15 -12.29
N GLY A 537 -16.00 -4.18 -13.15
CA GLY A 537 -16.85 -5.37 -13.10
C GLY A 537 -18.31 -5.17 -13.54
N GLN A 538 -18.69 -3.98 -14.00
CA GLN A 538 -20.06 -3.68 -14.48
C GLN A 538 -20.11 -3.33 -15.96
N ALA A 539 -19.14 -2.56 -16.46
CA ALA A 539 -19.04 -2.15 -17.85
C ALA A 539 -17.57 -1.94 -18.23
N CYS A 540 -17.28 -2.03 -19.53
CA CYS A 540 -15.98 -1.73 -20.10
C CYS A 540 -15.63 -0.24 -19.96
N VAL A 541 -14.37 0.14 -20.25
CA VAL A 541 -13.95 1.54 -20.25
C VAL A 541 -14.68 2.28 -21.38
N ARG A 542 -15.24 3.46 -21.09
CA ARG A 542 -15.84 4.32 -22.12
C ARG A 542 -15.16 5.66 -22.13
N ILE A 543 -14.82 6.17 -23.32
CA ILE A 543 -14.49 7.59 -23.47
C ILE A 543 -15.80 8.31 -23.77
N LEU A 544 -16.31 9.07 -22.79
CA LEU A 544 -17.60 9.74 -22.92
C LEU A 544 -17.56 10.75 -24.05
N ARG A 545 -18.69 10.88 -24.73
CA ARG A 545 -18.90 11.83 -25.83
C ARG A 545 -20.09 12.75 -25.53
N PRO A 546 -20.17 13.95 -26.13
CA PRO A 546 -21.34 14.80 -25.99
C PRO A 546 -22.66 14.10 -26.35
N GLU A 547 -22.64 13.17 -27.31
CA GLU A 547 -23.81 12.39 -27.75
C GLU A 547 -24.31 11.39 -26.69
N ASP A 548 -23.48 11.08 -25.69
CA ASP A 548 -23.81 10.12 -24.63
C ASP A 548 -24.79 10.71 -23.60
N GLU A 549 -25.22 11.98 -23.72
CA GLU A 549 -26.08 12.68 -22.75
C GLU A 549 -27.34 11.88 -22.34
N PHE A 550 -27.91 11.11 -23.26
CA PHE A 550 -29.11 10.31 -23.01
C PHE A 550 -28.84 8.92 -22.44
N SER A 551 -27.58 8.57 -22.17
CA SER A 551 -27.20 7.28 -21.60
C SER A 551 -27.83 7.08 -20.21
N PRO A 552 -28.51 5.95 -19.95
CA PRO A 552 -29.07 5.66 -18.63
C PRO A 552 -27.99 5.31 -17.59
N LEU A 553 -26.74 5.10 -18.03
CA LEU A 553 -25.63 4.69 -17.19
C LEU A 553 -24.68 5.85 -16.87
N ILE A 554 -24.95 7.08 -17.29
CA ILE A 554 -24.19 8.26 -16.86
C ILE A 554 -25.06 9.20 -16.02
N SER A 555 -24.43 9.83 -15.03
CA SER A 555 -25.04 10.87 -14.20
C SER A 555 -25.05 12.22 -14.93
N SER A 556 -25.87 13.16 -14.45
CA SER A 556 -25.90 14.54 -14.97
C SER A 556 -24.55 15.27 -14.89
N SER A 557 -23.69 14.89 -13.96
CA SER A 557 -22.33 15.46 -13.87
C SER A 557 -21.38 14.83 -14.88
N GLU A 558 -21.53 13.54 -15.17
CA GLU A 558 -20.81 12.86 -16.26
C GLU A 558 -21.25 13.40 -17.63
N ALA A 559 -22.54 13.63 -17.85
CA ALA A 559 -23.06 14.23 -19.08
C ALA A 559 -22.52 15.65 -19.31
N ARG A 560 -22.43 16.48 -18.26
CA ARG A 560 -21.78 17.80 -18.33
C ARG A 560 -20.30 17.69 -18.65
N LEU A 561 -19.61 16.73 -18.03
CA LEU A 561 -18.19 16.52 -18.28
C LEU A 561 -17.92 16.04 -19.72
N ALA A 562 -18.79 15.19 -20.26
CA ALA A 562 -18.69 14.68 -21.63
C ALA A 562 -18.67 15.80 -22.69
N GLN A 563 -19.23 16.98 -22.40
CA GLN A 563 -19.22 18.16 -23.28
C GLN A 563 -17.82 18.73 -23.56
N ILE A 564 -16.84 18.45 -22.69
CA ILE A 564 -15.43 18.85 -22.90
C ILE A 564 -14.55 17.69 -23.38
N SER A 565 -15.14 16.54 -23.72
CA SER A 565 -14.39 15.41 -24.27
C SER A 565 -14.05 15.66 -25.74
N ASN A 566 -12.75 15.68 -26.06
CA ASN A 566 -12.23 15.87 -27.40
C ASN A 566 -11.53 14.59 -27.89
N LEU A 567 -12.26 13.79 -28.67
CA LEU A 567 -11.74 12.54 -29.23
C LEU A 567 -10.56 12.74 -30.19
N GLU A 568 -10.34 13.92 -30.76
CA GLU A 568 -9.19 14.20 -31.62
C GLU A 568 -7.85 14.11 -30.87
N GLN A 569 -7.85 14.06 -29.54
CA GLN A 569 -6.65 13.79 -28.75
C GLN A 569 -6.17 12.34 -28.88
N ILE A 570 -7.06 11.41 -29.27
CA ILE A 570 -6.77 9.98 -29.42
C ILE A 570 -6.24 9.72 -30.83
N LEU A 571 -5.12 9.01 -30.92
CA LEU A 571 -4.50 8.60 -32.18
C LEU A 571 -4.83 7.13 -32.47
N ARG A 572 -5.09 6.81 -33.74
CA ARG A 572 -5.54 5.48 -34.19
C ARG A 572 -4.55 4.38 -33.85
N GLU A 573 -3.27 4.66 -34.04
CA GLU A 573 -2.19 3.70 -33.83
C GLU A 573 -1.02 4.39 -33.13
N ASN A 574 -0.23 3.58 -32.45
CA ASN A 574 1.01 4.00 -31.84
C ASN A 574 2.18 3.34 -32.58
N PRO A 575 3.05 4.11 -33.24
CA PRO A 575 4.21 3.56 -33.93
C PRO A 575 5.39 3.25 -33.01
N ASP A 576 5.39 3.72 -31.75
CA ASP A 576 6.49 3.51 -30.81
C ASP A 576 6.27 2.24 -29.97
N PRO A 577 7.05 1.17 -30.18
CA PRO A 577 6.89 -0.09 -29.46
C PRO A 577 7.21 0.02 -27.95
N ARG A 578 7.83 1.12 -27.50
CA ARG A 578 8.10 1.36 -26.06
C ARG A 578 6.83 1.68 -25.28
N ILE A 579 5.80 2.21 -25.94
CA ILE A 579 4.52 2.53 -25.33
C ILE A 579 3.69 1.24 -25.28
N SER A 580 3.65 0.63 -24.09
CA SER A 580 2.90 -0.59 -23.82
C SER A 580 2.63 -0.73 -22.31
N PRO A 581 1.42 -1.17 -21.91
CA PRO A 581 1.14 -1.51 -20.51
C PRO A 581 1.95 -2.72 -20.01
N GLU A 582 2.43 -3.57 -20.92
CA GLU A 582 2.98 -4.89 -20.61
C GLU A 582 4.11 -4.86 -19.58
N SER A 583 5.01 -3.86 -19.70
CA SER A 583 6.16 -3.74 -18.82
C SER A 583 5.82 -3.56 -17.34
N ILE A 584 4.62 -3.06 -17.01
CA ILE A 584 4.20 -2.77 -15.63
C ILE A 584 3.00 -3.63 -15.22
N PHE A 585 2.01 -3.76 -16.11
CA PHE A 585 0.75 -4.46 -15.84
C PHE A 585 0.76 -5.94 -16.24
N GLY A 586 1.92 -6.44 -16.66
CA GLY A 586 2.09 -7.81 -17.13
C GLY A 586 1.48 -8.04 -18.52
N PRO A 587 1.50 -9.28 -19.03
CA PRO A 587 1.07 -9.59 -20.40
C PRO A 587 -0.37 -9.16 -20.66
N GLU A 588 -0.65 -8.90 -21.94
CA GLU A 588 -1.99 -8.60 -22.43
C GLU A 588 -2.96 -9.69 -21.99
N PRO A 589 -4.11 -9.32 -21.38
CA PRO A 589 -5.11 -10.30 -20.98
C PRO A 589 -5.79 -10.92 -22.20
N GLU A 590 -6.45 -12.06 -21.98
CA GLU A 590 -7.25 -12.71 -23.03
C GLU A 590 -8.32 -11.75 -23.57
N HIS A 591 -8.48 -11.74 -24.90
CA HIS A 591 -9.44 -10.90 -25.61
C HIS A 591 -10.87 -11.34 -25.32
N ASN A 592 -11.43 -10.79 -24.25
CA ASN A 592 -12.84 -10.91 -23.87
C ASN A 592 -13.70 -9.86 -24.61
N TRP A 593 -14.98 -9.75 -24.24
CA TRP A 593 -15.90 -8.78 -24.85
C TRP A 593 -15.34 -7.34 -24.86
N CYS A 594 -14.74 -6.89 -23.76
CA CYS A 594 -14.23 -5.52 -23.68
C CYS A 594 -13.15 -5.25 -24.72
N TYR A 595 -12.27 -6.20 -25.04
CA TYR A 595 -11.30 -6.02 -26.13
C TYR A 595 -11.99 -5.63 -27.45
N TYR A 596 -13.02 -6.38 -27.85
CA TYR A 596 -13.75 -6.14 -29.09
C TYR A 596 -14.54 -4.84 -29.05
N TYR A 597 -15.16 -4.53 -27.90
CA TYR A 597 -15.85 -3.26 -27.69
C TYR A 597 -14.88 -2.06 -27.81
N GLU A 598 -13.74 -2.08 -27.13
CA GLU A 598 -12.77 -0.97 -27.17
C GLU A 598 -12.22 -0.74 -28.58
N LYS A 599 -11.94 -1.82 -29.31
CA LYS A 599 -11.50 -1.76 -30.71
C LYS A 599 -12.61 -1.25 -31.62
N ALA A 600 -13.86 -1.66 -31.41
CA ALA A 600 -15.00 -1.21 -32.19
C ALA A 600 -15.32 0.27 -31.93
N ASP A 601 -15.26 0.74 -30.68
CA ASP A 601 -15.49 2.16 -30.37
C ASP A 601 -14.34 3.06 -30.86
N LEU A 602 -13.11 2.55 -30.89
CA LEU A 602 -12.00 3.21 -31.59
C LEU A 602 -12.23 3.26 -33.11
N ALA A 603 -12.60 2.14 -33.74
CA ALA A 603 -12.89 2.09 -35.18
C ALA A 603 -14.05 3.04 -35.56
N ARG A 604 -15.09 3.11 -34.72
CA ARG A 604 -16.21 4.06 -34.83
C ARG A 604 -15.73 5.51 -34.90
N GLN A 605 -14.77 5.89 -34.08
CA GLN A 605 -14.20 7.23 -34.08
C GLN A 605 -13.53 7.60 -35.42
N PHE A 606 -12.96 6.63 -36.13
CA PHE A 606 -12.31 6.83 -37.43
C PHE A 606 -13.20 6.47 -38.63
N GLY A 607 -14.48 6.13 -38.40
CA GLY A 607 -15.44 5.77 -39.44
C GLY A 607 -15.13 4.45 -40.16
N ASP A 608 -14.42 3.53 -39.50
CA ASP A 608 -14.05 2.23 -40.07
C ASP A 608 -15.15 1.18 -39.81
N TRP A 609 -16.25 1.31 -40.54
CA TRP A 609 -17.46 0.51 -40.32
C TRP A 609 -17.27 -0.98 -40.62
N ALA A 610 -16.41 -1.30 -41.59
CA ALA A 610 -16.11 -2.68 -41.97
C ALA A 610 -15.36 -3.42 -40.85
N GLU A 611 -14.40 -2.74 -40.20
CA GLU A 611 -13.69 -3.29 -39.04
C GLU A 611 -14.66 -3.58 -37.88
N ILE A 612 -15.62 -2.68 -37.60
CA ILE A 612 -16.62 -2.90 -36.54
C ILE A 612 -17.44 -4.16 -36.79
N ALA A 613 -17.91 -4.37 -38.04
CA ALA A 613 -18.66 -5.57 -38.39
C ALA A 613 -17.79 -6.83 -38.21
N SER A 614 -16.53 -6.81 -38.64
CA SER A 614 -15.60 -7.92 -38.43
C SER A 614 -15.35 -8.22 -36.95
N LEU A 615 -15.19 -7.18 -36.12
CA LEU A 615 -15.01 -7.34 -34.67
C LEU A 615 -16.24 -7.95 -34.00
N LYS A 616 -17.45 -7.61 -34.45
CA LYS A 616 -18.70 -8.23 -33.97
C LYS A 616 -18.69 -9.74 -34.27
N ASP A 617 -18.42 -10.10 -35.53
CA ASP A 617 -18.44 -11.50 -35.96
C ASP A 617 -17.42 -12.32 -35.16
N GLN A 618 -16.22 -11.80 -34.96
CA GLN A 618 -15.20 -12.45 -34.13
C GLN A 618 -15.62 -12.62 -32.66
N ALA A 619 -16.30 -11.62 -32.08
CA ALA A 619 -16.82 -11.71 -30.72
C ALA A 619 -17.93 -12.77 -30.60
N GLU A 620 -18.83 -12.82 -31.59
CA GLU A 620 -19.94 -13.79 -31.64
C GLU A 620 -19.46 -15.22 -31.88
N GLU A 621 -18.47 -15.43 -32.75
CA GLU A 621 -17.81 -16.73 -32.95
C GLU A 621 -17.22 -17.29 -31.65
N LYS A 622 -16.74 -16.41 -30.78
CA LYS A 622 -16.22 -16.75 -29.44
C LYS A 622 -17.29 -16.83 -28.35
N GLY A 623 -18.56 -16.58 -28.68
CA GLY A 623 -19.66 -16.58 -27.72
C GLY A 623 -19.57 -15.45 -26.67
N LEU A 624 -18.91 -14.35 -27.01
CA LEU A 624 -18.73 -13.20 -26.12
C LEU A 624 -19.94 -12.26 -26.21
N SER A 625 -20.30 -11.65 -25.09
CA SER A 625 -21.42 -10.70 -25.00
C SER A 625 -21.14 -9.61 -23.96
N PRO A 626 -21.72 -8.41 -24.13
CA PRO A 626 -21.62 -7.32 -23.18
C PRO A 626 -22.35 -7.61 -21.87
N ALA A 627 -21.93 -6.90 -20.83
CA ALA A 627 -22.68 -6.82 -19.58
C ALA A 627 -23.83 -5.79 -19.65
N VAL A 628 -23.69 -4.76 -20.50
CA VAL A 628 -24.66 -3.66 -20.62
C VAL A 628 -24.97 -3.35 -22.08
N GLY A 629 -26.21 -2.94 -22.37
CA GLY A 629 -26.71 -2.67 -23.72
C GLY A 629 -25.96 -1.55 -24.44
N MET A 630 -25.42 -0.57 -23.71
CA MET A 630 -24.65 0.53 -24.29
C MET A 630 -23.38 0.09 -25.03
N GLU A 631 -22.80 -1.06 -24.65
CA GLU A 631 -21.61 -1.57 -25.33
C GLU A 631 -21.93 -2.07 -26.75
N TYR A 632 -23.22 -2.21 -27.11
CA TYR A 632 -23.62 -2.48 -28.48
C TYR A 632 -23.67 -1.25 -29.40
N GLU A 633 -23.64 -0.03 -28.86
CA GLU A 633 -23.79 1.20 -29.66
C GLU A 633 -22.82 1.28 -30.86
N PRO A 634 -21.51 0.96 -30.73
CA PRO A 634 -20.59 0.98 -31.87
C PRO A 634 -20.99 -0.01 -32.96
N PHE A 635 -21.44 -1.20 -32.57
CA PHE A 635 -21.84 -2.25 -33.51
C PHE A 635 -23.15 -1.94 -34.23
N ILE A 636 -24.11 -1.31 -33.54
CA ILE A 636 -25.35 -0.83 -34.16
C ILE A 636 -25.03 0.17 -35.28
N GLU A 637 -24.19 1.17 -34.98
CA GLU A 637 -23.80 2.18 -35.96
C GLU A 637 -22.97 1.56 -37.10
N GLY A 638 -21.99 0.70 -36.80
CA GLY A 638 -21.16 0.04 -37.81
C GLY A 638 -21.96 -0.81 -38.79
N LEU A 639 -22.89 -1.64 -38.29
CA LEU A 639 -23.76 -2.47 -39.13
C LEU A 639 -24.65 -1.61 -40.03
N ALA A 640 -25.30 -0.58 -39.48
CA ALA A 640 -26.16 0.30 -40.24
C ALA A 640 -25.38 1.04 -41.35
N GLN A 641 -24.19 1.56 -41.05
CA GLN A 641 -23.33 2.24 -42.01
C GLN A 641 -22.77 1.30 -43.08
N ASN A 642 -22.64 0.00 -42.77
CA ASN A 642 -22.24 -1.04 -43.73
C ASN A 642 -23.42 -1.58 -44.59
N GLY A 643 -24.64 -1.13 -44.30
CA GLY A 643 -25.86 -1.54 -45.02
C GLY A 643 -26.62 -2.71 -44.40
N ASP A 644 -26.15 -3.26 -43.28
CA ASP A 644 -26.74 -4.40 -42.56
C ASP A 644 -27.84 -3.96 -41.59
N TRP A 645 -28.81 -3.21 -42.11
CA TRP A 645 -29.87 -2.54 -41.33
C TRP A 645 -30.75 -3.48 -40.50
N GLU A 646 -31.00 -4.70 -40.99
CA GLU A 646 -31.76 -5.71 -40.25
C GLU A 646 -31.02 -6.16 -38.99
N GLU A 647 -29.71 -6.36 -39.10
CA GLU A 647 -28.88 -6.81 -37.99
C GLU A 647 -28.69 -5.67 -36.99
N ALA A 648 -28.48 -4.44 -37.46
CA ALA A 648 -28.47 -3.26 -36.61
C ALA A 648 -29.76 -3.14 -35.78
N TYR A 649 -30.92 -3.40 -36.39
CA TYR A 649 -32.22 -3.43 -35.69
C TYR A 649 -32.24 -4.51 -34.60
N LYS A 650 -31.84 -5.74 -34.90
CA LYS A 650 -31.82 -6.86 -33.93
C LYS A 650 -30.91 -6.57 -32.74
N VAL A 651 -29.71 -6.04 -33.01
CA VAL A 651 -28.75 -5.66 -31.97
C VAL A 651 -29.30 -4.52 -31.11
N SER A 652 -30.03 -3.57 -31.70
CA SER A 652 -30.66 -2.47 -30.94
C SER A 652 -31.75 -2.96 -30.00
N VAL A 653 -32.59 -3.90 -30.44
CA VAL A 653 -33.60 -4.53 -29.56
C VAL A 653 -32.91 -5.27 -28.41
N LYS A 654 -31.87 -6.05 -28.72
CA LYS A 654 -31.07 -6.77 -27.71
C LYS A 654 -30.42 -5.81 -26.71
N ALA A 655 -29.91 -4.67 -27.16
CA ALA A 655 -29.35 -3.64 -26.30
C ALA A 655 -30.39 -3.05 -25.34
N ASN A 656 -31.61 -2.80 -25.83
CA ASN A 656 -32.71 -2.28 -25.03
C ASN A 656 -33.23 -3.29 -24.00
N GLU A 657 -33.26 -4.57 -24.34
CA GLU A 657 -33.62 -5.65 -23.42
C GLU A 657 -32.56 -5.85 -22.33
N LEU A 658 -31.28 -5.67 -22.66
CA LEU A 658 -30.16 -5.90 -21.74
C LEU A 658 -30.00 -4.78 -20.69
N THR A 659 -30.42 -3.55 -20.99
CA THR A 659 -30.28 -2.42 -20.07
C THR A 659 -31.53 -1.56 -20.05
N GLU A 660 -32.09 -1.38 -18.86
CA GLU A 660 -33.29 -0.57 -18.67
C GLU A 660 -33.07 0.89 -19.12
N ASN A 661 -34.11 1.49 -19.70
CA ASN A 661 -34.15 2.90 -20.13
C ASN A 661 -33.18 3.27 -21.27
N MET A 662 -32.74 2.31 -22.08
CA MET A 662 -31.92 2.57 -23.28
C MET A 662 -32.66 3.25 -24.43
N GLY A 663 -34.00 3.25 -24.43
CA GLY A 663 -34.83 3.75 -25.53
C GLY A 663 -34.42 5.15 -26.02
N LYS A 664 -34.20 6.11 -25.12
CA LYS A 664 -33.79 7.48 -25.50
C LYS A 664 -32.42 7.53 -26.18
N THR A 665 -31.44 6.79 -25.66
CA THR A 665 -30.10 6.68 -26.25
C THR A 665 -30.19 6.10 -27.65
N LEU A 666 -30.86 4.95 -27.80
CA LEU A 666 -31.00 4.25 -29.07
C LEU A 666 -31.81 5.07 -30.09
N CYS A 667 -32.88 5.75 -29.68
CA CYS A 667 -33.60 6.69 -30.54
C CYS A 667 -32.68 7.80 -31.07
N ALA A 668 -31.82 8.36 -30.21
CA ALA A 668 -30.85 9.36 -30.63
C ALA A 668 -29.80 8.77 -31.59
N ASP A 669 -29.35 7.54 -31.37
CA ASP A 669 -28.41 6.84 -32.25
C ASP A 669 -29.00 6.60 -33.64
N TRP A 670 -30.21 6.04 -33.72
CA TRP A 670 -30.90 5.80 -34.98
C TRP A 670 -31.27 7.09 -35.72
N LYS A 671 -31.54 8.17 -34.98
CA LYS A 671 -31.74 9.49 -35.59
C LYS A 671 -30.50 9.99 -36.35
N ARG A 672 -29.30 9.72 -35.83
CA ARG A 672 -28.04 10.07 -36.53
C ARG A 672 -27.82 9.22 -37.78
N LEU A 673 -28.41 8.03 -37.84
CA LEU A 673 -28.32 7.12 -38.98
C LEU A 673 -29.29 7.46 -40.14
N GLU A 674 -30.25 8.37 -39.94
CA GLU A 674 -31.23 8.74 -40.97
C GLU A 674 -30.57 9.20 -42.28
N THR A 675 -29.54 10.04 -42.20
CA THR A 675 -28.82 10.51 -43.39
C THR A 675 -28.10 9.37 -44.12
N ALA A 676 -27.64 8.33 -43.42
CA ALA A 676 -27.06 7.14 -44.03
C ALA A 676 -28.15 6.25 -44.66
N ALA A 677 -29.32 6.15 -44.01
CA ALA A 677 -30.47 5.42 -44.53
C ALA A 677 -31.02 6.03 -45.83
N GLU A 678 -31.11 7.36 -45.90
CA GLU A 678 -31.52 8.09 -47.12
C GLU A 678 -30.62 7.75 -48.32
N LYS A 679 -29.30 7.67 -48.09
CA LYS A 679 -28.32 7.29 -49.12
C LYS A 679 -28.41 5.82 -49.52
N SER A 680 -28.82 4.95 -48.60
CA SER A 680 -28.94 3.50 -48.81
C SER A 680 -30.26 3.08 -49.47
N GLY A 681 -31.24 3.98 -49.55
CA GLY A 681 -32.51 3.79 -50.25
C GLY A 681 -33.67 3.33 -49.37
N ALA A 682 -34.84 3.10 -49.99
CA ALA A 682 -36.12 2.92 -49.30
C ALA A 682 -36.18 1.72 -48.32
N GLN A 683 -35.33 0.72 -48.49
CA GLN A 683 -35.28 -0.45 -47.60
C GLN A 683 -34.66 -0.11 -46.23
N ALA A 684 -33.66 0.77 -46.19
CA ALA A 684 -33.08 1.27 -44.94
C ALA A 684 -34.10 2.12 -44.14
N GLY A 685 -34.87 2.96 -44.84
CA GLY A 685 -35.93 3.78 -44.21
C GLY A 685 -37.00 2.95 -43.49
N LYS A 686 -37.30 1.74 -43.95
CA LYS A 686 -38.25 0.83 -43.26
C LYS A 686 -37.73 0.39 -41.89
N TRP A 687 -36.43 0.18 -41.76
CA TRP A 687 -35.82 -0.21 -40.48
C TRP A 687 -35.80 0.94 -39.47
N ILE A 688 -35.57 2.17 -39.95
CA ILE A 688 -35.69 3.40 -39.15
C ILE A 688 -37.11 3.56 -38.57
N GLU A 689 -38.15 3.41 -39.39
CA GLU A 689 -39.53 3.51 -38.90
C GLU A 689 -39.91 2.36 -37.95
N LYS A 690 -39.40 1.15 -38.24
CA LYS A 690 -39.65 -0.02 -37.40
C LYS A 690 -39.05 0.16 -36.00
N ILE A 691 -37.78 0.58 -35.90
CA ILE A 691 -37.13 0.78 -34.60
C ILE A 691 -37.76 1.95 -33.84
N ARG A 692 -38.17 3.03 -34.53
CA ARG A 692 -38.88 4.16 -33.90
C ARG A 692 -40.17 3.72 -33.22
N THR A 693 -40.93 2.87 -33.90
CA THR A 693 -42.16 2.30 -33.34
C THR A 693 -41.87 1.40 -32.15
N GLU A 694 -40.86 0.52 -32.28
CA GLU A 694 -40.46 -0.44 -31.23
C GLU A 694 -39.99 0.27 -29.96
N LEU A 695 -39.14 1.29 -30.10
CA LEU A 695 -38.55 2.03 -28.99
C LEU A 695 -39.41 3.20 -28.51
N GLN A 696 -40.54 3.45 -29.17
CA GLN A 696 -41.43 4.60 -28.91
C GLN A 696 -40.68 5.94 -28.96
N CYS A 697 -39.89 6.15 -30.02
CA CYS A 697 -39.16 7.39 -30.21
C CYS A 697 -40.14 8.56 -30.43
N GLU A 698 -40.06 9.58 -29.58
CA GLU A 698 -40.83 10.83 -29.69
C GLU A 698 -40.23 11.84 -30.68
#